data_AF-A0A1F9EQN4-F1
#
_entry.id   AF-A0A1F9EQN4-F1
#
_cell.length_a   1.000
_cell.length_b   1.000
_cell.length_c   1.000
_cell.angle_alpha   90.00
_cell.angle_beta   90.00
_cell.angle_gamma   90.00
#
_symmetry.space_group_name_H-M   'P 1'
#
loop_
_entity.id
_entity.type
_entity.pdbx_description
1 polymer ?
#
loop_
_entity_poly.entity_id
_entity_poly.type
_entity_poly.pdbx_seq_one_letter_code
_entity_poly.pdbx_strand_id
1 'polypeptide(L)'
;MVGCTGTNQLYTDEAACLAACALFPTTGQDGDASGDTLQCRLFHAAAVGGDASHCAHASAQGGNACGSNCEVYCRFMAATCGTTFSDVPTCLATCSAYPADGDIDAPDGNTVQCRTFHAMAAAGDNSHCPHAGITGGGACGGDPCEAYCDQVQANCTDANQLYTDRDACLATCANMPADGAWDATDGNSVQCRVFHGAGAARADPTHCAHASANGGDACGTYCEGYCDQVMGNCTGGNAQYADPAACATACGGFPVGSNFATAGDNVQCRTFHGSYPAAEDPAAHCAHAGEASVGVCEDLAPPPTEIDISGAVHELASHLNGTHTGVVGASVVAYGVQGVAPATTIAGGAFTLANVPANGQIVLAVSAPGNQQTYQTLSVGSADMTGVGTVVAGGAWMASVNTTYGVAPGTAFTCQFNAAYQCVYSLVVGAILDDGSNDPGGAGLPVAGVSAAEIQVTGGPDNVPWRKMGPYFLNADGTPGNNSTSQTTGLFVVYVEIPQTAAGYDQVHIELAAVTGTAGNEKYYGPTHTAAYRSASTAVTWADLRETGIPPGGGGGNISFDGQIYPLFLPTDQGGYGCQGCHTNQGGATPAGGLNLSGGADVAYQSLDPATNPTRVNVSDPASSLLLTKPLYPATNHPIFAWGSTNDPAYQLILTWITEGANRFAAGARVSFVAQIKPMLGNAVGSGGIGCSSCHTGGSAASLQLNGDAATMYYELVNEAAQDGSGTGEGYRVNKTGDLERSLLLTNPLLGNAEAHPQKPFASAADPRYQLLYRWIQEGYRYDGYCEDYCTTLEANCNDGTHTQYADHASCLSACGAMPYGAAGDATVDTAECRIFHAGAANNDDHCFHAGPSGGGICGGWCDALCRQTQASCTGDDAQFATTADCLAACGGYPTTGTVGDASGDTAQCRSYHVQAATADATHCDHAGFSGANVCGAWCDVYCRDIQGYCTGGDQQFADAATCATACGGYATTGNVGDLTGNTVQCRLEHLKYAEADATHCAHAGQASTAGTCQ
;
A
#
# COMPACT_ATOMS: atom_id res chain seq x y z
N MET A 1 -3.20 5.67 53.91
CA MET A 1 -4.02 5.10 55.01
C MET A 1 -4.78 6.14 55.83
N VAL A 2 -4.17 7.24 56.32
CA VAL A 2 -4.89 8.21 57.20
C VAL A 2 -5.85 9.14 56.43
N GLY A 3 -5.50 9.55 55.21
CA GLY A 3 -6.33 10.48 54.41
C GLY A 3 -7.41 9.82 53.56
N CYS A 4 -7.19 8.58 53.12
CA CYS A 4 -8.08 7.84 52.24
C CYS A 4 -8.82 6.75 53.03
N THR A 5 -10.09 6.99 53.34
CA THR A 5 -10.94 6.14 54.21
C THR A 5 -12.31 5.89 53.56
N GLY A 6 -13.08 4.93 54.09
CA GLY A 6 -14.40 4.59 53.54
C GLY A 6 -14.29 3.96 52.14
N THR A 7 -15.05 4.46 51.18
CA THR A 7 -15.01 4.00 49.77
C THR A 7 -13.68 4.30 49.08
N ASN A 8 -12.86 5.19 49.64
CA ASN A 8 -11.56 5.55 49.09
C ASN A 8 -10.42 4.81 49.82
N GLN A 9 -10.70 3.82 50.69
CA GLN A 9 -9.65 3.10 51.39
C GLN A 9 -8.80 2.27 50.41
N LEU A 10 -7.52 2.65 50.26
CA LEU A 10 -6.61 2.10 49.23
C LEU A 10 -5.91 0.79 49.63
N TYR A 11 -5.77 0.55 50.93
CA TYR A 11 -5.08 -0.63 51.45
C TYR A 11 -5.87 -1.17 52.64
N THR A 12 -5.97 -2.50 52.71
CA THR A 12 -6.66 -3.21 53.79
C THR A 12 -5.95 -3.05 55.13
N ASP A 13 -4.61 -3.03 55.12
CA ASP A 13 -3.76 -2.75 56.26
C ASP A 13 -2.39 -2.17 55.87
N GLU A 14 -1.58 -1.87 56.89
CA GLU A 14 -0.23 -1.29 56.73
C GLU A 14 0.74 -2.26 56.03
N ALA A 15 0.59 -3.56 56.26
CA ALA A 15 1.48 -4.55 55.66
C ALA A 15 1.25 -4.64 54.14
N ALA A 16 -0.01 -4.64 53.70
CA ALA A 16 -0.37 -4.55 52.28
C ALA A 16 0.16 -3.26 51.64
N CYS A 17 0.04 -2.13 52.34
CA CYS A 17 0.59 -0.85 51.88
C CYS A 17 2.11 -0.90 51.70
N LEU A 18 2.85 -1.45 52.66
CA LEU A 18 4.31 -1.54 52.60
C LEU A 18 4.78 -2.57 51.57
N ALA A 19 4.05 -3.66 51.37
CA ALA A 19 4.34 -4.65 50.34
C ALA A 19 4.22 -4.04 48.94
N ALA A 20 3.14 -3.30 48.66
CA ALA A 20 2.99 -2.57 47.40
C ALA A 20 4.08 -1.49 47.24
N CYS A 21 4.37 -0.74 48.31
CA CYS A 21 5.40 0.29 48.33
C CYS A 21 6.80 -0.23 47.92
N ALA A 22 7.14 -1.46 48.32
CA ALA A 22 8.43 -2.07 48.00
C ALA A 22 8.60 -2.41 46.51
N LEU A 23 7.51 -2.45 45.74
CA LEU A 23 7.50 -2.79 44.32
C LEU A 23 7.58 -1.55 43.41
N PHE A 24 7.43 -0.34 43.94
CA PHE A 24 7.48 0.89 43.16
C PHE A 24 8.92 1.34 42.89
N PRO A 25 9.26 1.75 41.65
CA PRO A 25 10.52 2.41 41.34
C PRO A 25 10.74 3.63 42.24
N THR A 26 11.94 3.72 42.80
CA THR A 26 12.38 4.88 43.60
C THR A 26 13.09 5.93 42.75
N THR A 27 13.03 5.79 41.43
CA THR A 27 13.69 6.66 40.44
C THR A 27 13.04 8.04 40.29
N GLY A 28 11.85 8.25 40.88
CA GLY A 28 11.18 9.55 40.86
C GLY A 28 11.86 10.59 41.74
N GLN A 29 11.57 11.86 41.47
CA GLN A 29 12.01 13.00 42.27
C GLN A 29 10.91 13.44 43.24
N ASP A 30 11.33 14.02 44.38
CA ASP A 30 10.39 14.56 45.34
C ASP A 30 9.53 15.66 44.69
N GLY A 31 8.22 15.46 44.68
CA GLY A 31 7.26 16.39 44.07
C GLY A 31 6.77 16.00 42.68
N ASP A 32 7.22 14.86 42.13
CA ASP A 32 6.63 14.30 40.92
C ASP A 32 5.11 14.15 41.08
N ALA A 33 4.33 14.69 40.15
CA ALA A 33 2.88 14.58 40.12
C ALA A 33 2.38 13.61 39.03
N SER A 34 3.31 12.96 38.33
CA SER A 34 3.04 11.97 37.31
C SER A 34 4.20 10.95 37.21
N GLY A 35 3.97 9.87 36.47
CA GLY A 35 4.95 8.78 36.26
C GLY A 35 4.84 7.66 37.29
N ASP A 36 5.19 6.43 36.88
CA ASP A 36 5.03 5.23 37.71
C ASP A 36 6.14 5.07 38.77
N THR A 37 6.19 6.01 39.71
CA THR A 37 7.20 6.06 40.77
C THR A 37 6.57 6.09 42.16
N LEU A 38 7.35 5.69 43.16
CA LEU A 38 6.95 5.85 44.56
C LEU A 38 6.72 7.33 44.89
N GLN A 39 7.55 8.22 44.36
CA GLN A 39 7.51 9.65 44.63
C GLN A 39 6.21 10.30 44.12
N CYS A 40 5.71 9.89 42.95
CA CYS A 40 4.40 10.31 42.46
C CYS A 40 3.29 9.93 43.46
N ARG A 41 3.28 8.68 43.91
CA ARG A 41 2.25 8.19 44.85
C ARG A 41 2.34 8.90 46.19
N LEU A 42 3.55 9.23 46.65
CA LEU A 42 3.77 10.03 47.86
C LEU A 42 3.25 11.46 47.72
N PHE A 43 3.46 12.09 46.55
CA PHE A 43 2.90 13.41 46.24
C PHE A 43 1.37 13.39 46.34
N HIS A 44 0.73 12.43 45.67
CA HIS A 44 -0.73 12.32 45.72
C HIS A 44 -1.23 11.98 47.13
N ALA A 45 -0.56 11.08 47.86
CA ALA A 45 -0.91 10.73 49.23
C ALA A 45 -0.84 11.94 50.18
N ALA A 46 0.10 12.86 49.97
CA ALA A 46 0.20 14.12 50.71
C ALA A 46 -0.92 15.11 50.32
N ALA A 47 -1.31 15.15 49.05
CA ALA A 47 -2.37 16.02 48.53
C ALA A 47 -3.80 15.63 48.98
N VAL A 48 -4.01 14.40 49.44
CA VAL A 48 -5.31 13.90 49.95
C VAL A 48 -5.90 14.79 51.06
N GLY A 49 -5.05 15.47 51.85
CA GLY A 49 -5.52 16.37 52.90
C GLY A 49 -6.33 17.58 52.40
N GLY A 50 -6.24 17.89 51.10
CA GLY A 50 -6.99 18.96 50.43
C GLY A 50 -8.10 18.46 49.49
N ASP A 51 -7.92 17.31 48.86
CA ASP A 51 -8.89 16.72 47.91
C ASP A 51 -8.82 15.19 47.89
N ALA A 52 -9.96 14.54 48.11
CA ALA A 52 -10.09 13.08 48.13
C ALA A 52 -9.93 12.44 46.74
N SER A 53 -10.01 13.20 45.64
CA SER A 53 -9.75 12.71 44.27
C SER A 53 -8.33 12.13 44.12
N HIS A 54 -7.36 12.64 44.89
CA HIS A 54 -5.98 12.16 44.90
C HIS A 54 -5.82 10.76 45.49
N CYS A 55 -6.85 10.18 46.11
CA CYS A 55 -6.80 8.80 46.61
C CYS A 55 -6.60 7.80 45.47
N ALA A 56 -7.27 7.99 44.32
CA ALA A 56 -7.09 7.14 43.15
C ALA A 56 -5.62 7.12 42.68
N HIS A 57 -4.99 8.30 42.65
CA HIS A 57 -3.61 8.46 42.20
C HIS A 57 -2.58 7.95 43.22
N ALA A 58 -2.90 8.08 44.50
CA ALA A 58 -2.10 7.56 45.61
C ALA A 58 -2.24 6.04 45.82
N SER A 59 -3.20 5.39 45.14
CA SER A 59 -3.40 3.94 45.19
C SER A 59 -2.19 3.20 44.66
N ALA A 60 -2.17 1.87 44.76
CA ALA A 60 -1.17 1.08 44.07
C ALA A 60 -1.41 0.98 42.55
N GLN A 61 -2.65 1.22 42.10
CA GLN A 61 -3.02 1.26 40.68
C GLN A 61 -2.65 2.60 40.01
N GLY A 62 -2.41 3.66 40.78
CA GLY A 62 -1.89 4.95 40.28
C GLY A 62 -2.93 5.83 39.58
N GLY A 63 -4.13 5.30 39.31
CA GLY A 63 -5.27 6.02 38.76
C GLY A 63 -4.94 6.77 37.46
N ASN A 64 -4.08 6.18 36.61
CA ASN A 64 -3.51 6.79 35.40
C ASN A 64 -2.65 8.06 35.59
N ALA A 65 -2.50 8.57 36.81
CA ALA A 65 -1.60 9.70 37.10
C ALA A 65 -0.18 9.21 37.40
N CYS A 66 -0.05 8.21 38.29
CA CYS A 66 1.24 7.62 38.66
C CYS A 66 1.51 6.34 37.87
N GLY A 67 1.58 6.47 36.55
CA GLY A 67 1.69 5.36 35.59
C GLY A 67 0.35 5.00 34.96
N SER A 68 0.38 4.53 33.71
CA SER A 68 -0.81 3.98 33.05
C SER A 68 -1.27 2.70 33.73
N ASN A 69 -2.57 2.38 33.62
CA ASN A 69 -3.13 1.13 34.15
C ASN A 69 -2.32 -0.10 33.69
N CYS A 70 -1.84 -0.11 32.45
CA CYS A 70 -1.09 -1.23 31.90
C CYS A 70 0.36 -1.32 32.36
N GLU A 71 1.07 -0.20 32.48
CA GLU A 71 2.42 -0.19 33.07
C GLU A 71 2.38 -0.71 34.50
N VAL A 72 1.39 -0.24 35.27
CA VAL A 72 1.21 -0.63 36.67
C VAL A 72 0.89 -2.12 36.76
N TYR A 73 -0.08 -2.61 35.99
CA TYR A 73 -0.42 -4.04 35.90
C TYR A 73 0.79 -4.90 35.53
N CYS A 74 1.49 -4.56 34.45
CA CYS A 74 2.57 -5.38 33.91
C CYS A 74 3.80 -5.43 34.82
N ARG A 75 4.10 -4.34 35.52
CA ARG A 75 5.12 -4.36 36.56
C ARG A 75 4.74 -5.31 37.70
N PHE A 76 3.49 -5.25 38.20
CA PHE A 76 3.06 -6.16 39.25
C PHE A 76 3.12 -7.61 38.79
N MET A 77 2.64 -7.92 37.58
CA MET A 77 2.72 -9.26 37.01
C MET A 77 4.17 -9.78 36.92
N ALA A 78 5.09 -8.96 36.41
CA ALA A 78 6.50 -9.32 36.31
C ALA A 78 7.13 -9.54 37.70
N ALA A 79 6.71 -8.78 38.71
CA ALA A 79 7.25 -8.86 40.06
C ALA A 79 6.67 -10.02 40.89
N THR A 80 5.40 -10.36 40.71
CA THR A 80 4.67 -11.29 41.60
C THR A 80 4.35 -12.63 40.95
N CYS A 81 4.13 -12.66 39.63
CA CYS A 81 3.62 -13.84 38.92
C CYS A 81 4.61 -14.44 37.90
N GLY A 82 5.87 -13.98 37.90
CA GLY A 82 6.96 -14.58 37.12
C GLY A 82 6.76 -14.45 35.59
N THR A 83 7.15 -15.47 34.84
CA THR A 83 7.16 -15.49 33.35
C THR A 83 5.78 -15.72 32.74
N THR A 84 4.71 -15.26 33.39
CA THR A 84 3.34 -15.31 32.83
C THR A 84 3.31 -14.67 31.45
N PHE A 85 4.06 -13.57 31.31
CA PHE A 85 4.36 -12.94 30.05
C PHE A 85 5.84 -13.19 29.75
N SER A 86 6.17 -13.41 28.47
CA SER A 86 7.55 -13.59 28.02
C SER A 86 8.41 -12.36 28.32
N ASP A 87 7.80 -11.18 28.25
CA ASP A 87 8.43 -9.88 28.47
C ASP A 87 7.37 -8.79 28.76
N VAL A 88 7.84 -7.60 29.15
CA VAL A 88 7.00 -6.45 29.48
C VAL A 88 6.22 -5.93 28.25
N PRO A 89 6.81 -5.82 27.04
CA PRO A 89 6.05 -5.43 25.84
C PRO A 89 4.86 -6.35 25.55
N THR A 90 5.03 -7.66 25.65
CA THR A 90 3.96 -8.65 25.45
C THR A 90 2.85 -8.47 26.49
N CYS A 91 3.24 -8.18 27.74
CA CYS A 91 2.27 -7.85 28.78
C CYS A 91 1.49 -6.56 28.45
N LEU A 92 2.18 -5.48 28.07
CA LEU A 92 1.55 -4.20 27.75
C LEU A 92 0.59 -4.34 26.55
N ALA A 93 1.03 -5.08 25.54
CA ALA A 93 0.24 -5.40 24.35
C ALA A 93 -1.04 -6.15 24.69
N THR A 94 -0.95 -7.14 25.58
CA THR A 94 -2.10 -7.91 26.08
C THR A 94 -3.01 -7.06 26.96
N CYS A 95 -2.41 -6.20 27.78
CA CYS A 95 -3.13 -5.37 28.73
C CYS A 95 -4.02 -4.32 28.06
N SER A 96 -3.55 -3.69 26.98
CA SER A 96 -4.34 -2.64 26.32
C SER A 96 -5.62 -3.15 25.68
N ALA A 97 -5.78 -4.47 25.52
CA ALA A 97 -7.02 -5.10 25.07
C ALA A 97 -8.03 -5.31 26.22
N TYR A 98 -7.64 -5.09 27.48
CA TYR A 98 -8.59 -5.12 28.60
C TYR A 98 -9.32 -3.79 28.72
N PRO A 99 -10.64 -3.81 28.95
CA PRO A 99 -11.38 -2.65 29.39
C PRO A 99 -10.71 -1.94 30.58
N ALA A 100 -10.58 -0.63 30.48
CA ALA A 100 -9.98 0.23 31.49
C ALA A 100 -11.04 1.03 32.27
N ASP A 101 -12.30 0.61 32.24
CA ASP A 101 -13.45 1.25 32.87
C ASP A 101 -13.82 0.65 34.25
N GLY A 102 -12.98 -0.23 34.79
CA GLY A 102 -13.18 -0.84 36.11
C GLY A 102 -12.93 0.11 37.26
N ASP A 103 -13.62 -0.12 38.37
CA ASP A 103 -13.33 0.53 39.64
C ASP A 103 -11.93 0.13 40.14
N ILE A 104 -11.22 1.08 40.75
CA ILE A 104 -9.94 0.81 41.42
C ILE A 104 -10.17 -0.23 42.51
N ASP A 105 -9.32 -1.24 42.54
CA ASP A 105 -9.36 -2.38 43.47
C ASP A 105 -10.60 -3.28 43.35
N ALA A 106 -11.29 -3.28 42.20
CA ALA A 106 -12.33 -4.26 41.91
C ALA A 106 -11.75 -5.70 41.98
N PRO A 107 -12.35 -6.62 42.76
CA PRO A 107 -11.89 -8.01 42.83
C PRO A 107 -12.53 -8.91 41.77
N ASP A 108 -13.40 -8.34 40.92
CA ASP A 108 -14.13 -9.02 39.85
C ASP A 108 -14.31 -8.09 38.63
N GLY A 109 -14.76 -8.67 37.51
CA GLY A 109 -14.97 -7.97 36.24
C GLY A 109 -13.84 -8.17 35.22
N ASN A 110 -14.13 -7.96 33.93
CA ASN A 110 -13.13 -8.14 32.87
C ASN A 110 -12.36 -6.83 32.60
N THR A 111 -11.62 -6.34 33.59
CA THR A 111 -10.93 -5.04 33.49
C THR A 111 -9.47 -5.14 33.88
N VAL A 112 -8.63 -4.22 33.39
CA VAL A 112 -7.24 -4.12 33.83
C VAL A 112 -7.16 -3.83 35.34
N GLN A 113 -8.12 -3.11 35.91
CA GLN A 113 -8.18 -2.82 37.35
C GLN A 113 -8.36 -4.10 38.18
N CYS A 114 -9.23 -5.01 37.73
CA CYS A 114 -9.39 -6.33 38.38
C CYS A 114 -8.09 -7.13 38.33
N ARG A 115 -7.45 -7.20 37.16
CA ARG A 115 -6.22 -7.95 36.98
C ARG A 115 -5.07 -7.35 37.79
N THR A 116 -5.01 -6.03 37.89
CA THR A 116 -4.05 -5.31 38.75
C THR A 116 -4.28 -5.63 40.21
N PHE A 117 -5.53 -5.64 40.68
CA PHE A 117 -5.87 -6.06 42.05
C PHE A 117 -5.31 -7.45 42.37
N HIS A 118 -5.51 -8.42 41.48
CA HIS A 118 -5.00 -9.77 41.69
C HIS A 118 -3.47 -9.89 41.53
N ALA A 119 -2.85 -9.14 40.61
CA ALA A 119 -1.40 -9.10 40.47
C ALA A 119 -0.73 -8.57 41.74
N MET A 120 -1.35 -7.60 42.41
CA MET A 120 -0.90 -7.08 43.70
C MET A 120 -1.11 -8.09 44.83
N ALA A 121 -2.29 -8.72 44.89
CA ALA A 121 -2.60 -9.75 45.90
C ALA A 121 -1.64 -10.95 45.80
N ALA A 122 -1.14 -11.24 44.60
CA ALA A 122 -0.14 -12.27 44.36
C ALA A 122 1.20 -12.05 45.08
N ALA A 123 1.53 -10.82 45.49
CA ALA A 123 2.71 -10.55 46.32
C ALA A 123 2.66 -11.28 47.68
N GLY A 124 1.46 -11.57 48.19
CA GLY A 124 1.24 -12.30 49.44
C GLY A 124 0.73 -13.74 49.25
N ASP A 125 0.04 -14.02 48.14
CA ASP A 125 -0.49 -15.35 47.80
C ASP A 125 -0.52 -15.60 46.29
N ASN A 126 0.39 -16.45 45.81
CA ASN A 126 0.53 -16.83 44.40
C ASN A 126 -0.73 -17.49 43.80
N SER A 127 -1.73 -17.86 44.61
CA SER A 127 -3.04 -18.33 44.11
C SER A 127 -3.80 -17.26 43.32
N HIS A 128 -3.42 -15.99 43.42
CA HIS A 128 -4.00 -14.89 42.64
C HIS A 128 -3.41 -14.71 41.24
N CYS A 129 -2.29 -15.36 40.90
CA CYS A 129 -1.68 -15.22 39.57
C CYS A 129 -2.59 -15.68 38.41
N PRO A 130 -3.34 -16.79 38.52
CA PRO A 130 -4.32 -17.16 37.49
C PRO A 130 -5.39 -16.09 37.27
N HIS A 131 -5.80 -15.39 38.34
CA HIS A 131 -6.81 -14.33 38.26
C HIS A 131 -6.27 -13.06 37.58
N ALA A 132 -4.98 -12.80 37.77
CA ALA A 132 -4.29 -11.67 37.16
C ALA A 132 -3.83 -11.98 35.73
N GLY A 133 -3.67 -13.25 35.36
CA GLY A 133 -3.20 -13.72 34.05
C GLY A 133 -4.19 -13.46 32.91
N ILE A 134 -3.82 -13.87 31.68
CA ILE A 134 -4.53 -13.44 30.47
C ILE A 134 -6.01 -13.85 30.46
N THR A 135 -6.28 -15.07 30.92
CA THR A 135 -7.62 -15.67 30.98
C THR A 135 -8.45 -15.18 32.16
N GLY A 136 -7.84 -14.49 33.14
CA GLY A 136 -8.54 -13.95 34.30
C GLY A 136 -8.92 -14.99 35.36
N GLY A 137 -8.60 -16.27 35.14
CA GLY A 137 -8.79 -17.35 36.11
C GLY A 137 -10.20 -17.49 36.68
N GLY A 138 -11.23 -17.00 35.97
CA GLY A 138 -12.63 -16.95 36.42
C GLY A 138 -12.97 -15.82 37.41
N ALA A 139 -11.98 -15.04 37.86
CA ALA A 139 -12.20 -13.86 38.70
C ALA A 139 -12.27 -12.58 37.86
N CYS A 140 -11.30 -12.36 36.97
CA CYS A 140 -11.22 -11.17 36.12
C CYS A 140 -11.54 -11.49 34.66
N GLY A 141 -12.81 -11.67 34.31
CA GLY A 141 -13.19 -12.09 32.97
C GLY A 141 -14.38 -13.01 32.88
N GLY A 142 -14.86 -13.55 34.01
CA GLY A 142 -15.96 -14.51 34.01
C GLY A 142 -15.62 -15.75 33.17
N ASP A 143 -16.37 -15.96 32.10
CA ASP A 143 -16.19 -17.06 31.14
C ASP A 143 -14.89 -16.87 30.33
N PRO A 144 -13.97 -17.86 30.29
CA PRO A 144 -12.78 -17.83 29.43
C PRO A 144 -13.07 -17.47 27.96
N CYS A 145 -14.27 -17.77 27.46
CA CYS A 145 -14.70 -17.41 26.11
C CYS A 145 -14.87 -15.91 25.89
N GLU A 146 -15.28 -15.15 26.91
CA GLU A 146 -15.38 -13.69 26.79
C GLU A 146 -13.97 -13.09 26.65
N ALA A 147 -13.04 -13.50 27.52
CA ALA A 147 -11.65 -13.06 27.45
C ALA A 147 -10.99 -13.45 26.13
N TYR A 148 -11.26 -14.65 25.62
CA TYR A 148 -10.81 -15.10 24.30
C TYR A 148 -11.33 -14.22 23.16
N CYS A 149 -12.64 -13.96 23.14
CA CYS A 149 -13.27 -13.23 22.05
C CYS A 149 -12.97 -11.73 22.08
N ASP A 150 -12.69 -11.15 23.25
CA ASP A 150 -12.12 -9.81 23.36
C ASP A 150 -10.74 -9.73 22.72
N GLN A 151 -9.85 -10.66 23.07
CA GLN A 151 -8.46 -10.64 22.60
C GLN A 151 -8.35 -10.91 21.10
N VAL A 152 -9.04 -11.93 20.59
CA VAL A 152 -8.99 -12.26 19.15
C VAL A 152 -9.57 -11.15 18.30
N GLN A 153 -10.69 -10.53 18.68
CA GLN A 153 -11.25 -9.44 17.87
C GLN A 153 -10.38 -8.17 17.91
N ALA A 154 -9.66 -7.93 19.01
CA ALA A 154 -8.75 -6.80 19.11
C ALA A 154 -7.45 -7.02 18.31
N ASN A 155 -6.91 -8.24 18.29
CA ASN A 155 -5.57 -8.51 17.77
C ASN A 155 -5.54 -9.21 16.40
N CYS A 156 -6.62 -9.88 15.99
CA CYS A 156 -6.72 -10.60 14.73
C CYS A 156 -7.74 -9.91 13.81
N THR A 157 -7.26 -8.91 13.07
CA THR A 157 -8.05 -8.09 12.14
C THR A 157 -7.64 -8.32 10.67
N ASP A 158 -8.37 -7.70 9.74
CA ASP A 158 -8.06 -7.68 8.31
C ASP A 158 -7.92 -9.09 7.72
N ALA A 159 -6.81 -9.37 7.04
CA ALA A 159 -6.52 -10.69 6.47
C ALA A 159 -6.37 -11.81 7.52
N ASN A 160 -6.24 -11.46 8.80
CA ASN A 160 -6.14 -12.40 9.92
C ASN A 160 -7.44 -12.46 10.75
N GLN A 161 -8.52 -11.80 10.32
CA GLN A 161 -9.79 -11.83 11.02
C GLN A 161 -10.34 -13.26 11.12
N LEU A 162 -10.48 -13.76 12.35
CA LEU A 162 -10.92 -15.15 12.60
C LEU A 162 -12.44 -15.31 12.61
N TYR A 163 -13.14 -14.27 13.06
CA TYR A 163 -14.59 -14.28 13.28
C TYR A 163 -15.20 -13.00 12.73
N THR A 164 -16.39 -13.11 12.15
CA THR A 164 -17.13 -11.97 11.59
C THR A 164 -17.55 -10.98 12.67
N ASP A 165 -17.86 -11.48 13.86
CA ASP A 165 -18.28 -10.71 15.02
C ASP A 165 -18.08 -11.50 16.33
N ARG A 166 -18.43 -10.85 17.44
CA ARG A 166 -18.32 -11.43 18.79
C ARG A 166 -19.22 -12.63 19.01
N ASP A 167 -20.45 -12.62 18.49
CA ASP A 167 -21.40 -13.70 18.73
C ASP A 167 -20.92 -14.98 18.01
N ALA A 168 -20.39 -14.85 16.80
CA ALA A 168 -19.73 -15.93 16.07
C ALA A 168 -18.52 -16.50 16.82
N CYS A 169 -17.73 -15.63 17.44
CA CYS A 169 -16.60 -16.06 18.28
C CYS A 169 -17.06 -16.84 19.51
N LEU A 170 -18.05 -16.31 20.26
CA LEU A 170 -18.57 -16.95 21.47
C LEU A 170 -19.22 -18.30 21.16
N ALA A 171 -19.96 -18.40 20.06
CA ALA A 171 -20.54 -19.66 19.58
C ALA A 171 -19.47 -20.71 19.26
N THR A 172 -18.38 -20.31 18.62
CA THR A 172 -17.24 -21.21 18.36
C THR A 172 -16.55 -21.64 19.65
N CYS A 173 -16.34 -20.68 20.57
CA CYS A 173 -15.63 -20.93 21.82
C CYS A 173 -16.37 -21.88 22.76
N ALA A 174 -17.71 -21.87 22.75
CA ALA A 174 -18.53 -22.76 23.58
C ALA A 174 -18.24 -24.27 23.37
N ASN A 175 -17.65 -24.64 22.23
CA ASN A 175 -17.24 -26.01 21.93
C ASN A 175 -15.75 -26.30 22.22
N MET A 176 -14.96 -25.30 22.59
CA MET A 176 -13.54 -25.48 22.91
C MET A 176 -13.38 -26.01 24.35
N PRO A 177 -12.44 -26.93 24.61
CA PRO A 177 -12.17 -27.38 25.98
C PRO A 177 -11.66 -26.22 26.84
N ALA A 178 -12.19 -26.11 28.06
CA ALA A 178 -11.79 -25.07 29.04
C ALA A 178 -10.97 -25.64 30.21
N ASP A 179 -10.38 -26.82 30.04
CA ASP A 179 -9.59 -27.54 31.05
C ASP A 179 -8.08 -27.27 30.97
N GLY A 180 -7.66 -26.34 30.09
CA GLY A 180 -6.28 -25.90 29.98
C GLY A 180 -5.79 -25.16 31.23
N ALA A 181 -4.48 -25.24 31.48
CA ALA A 181 -3.84 -24.36 32.44
C ALA A 181 -4.02 -22.89 31.98
N TRP A 182 -4.14 -21.97 32.93
CA TRP A 182 -4.41 -20.55 32.66
C TRP A 182 -3.30 -19.85 31.84
N ASP A 183 -2.11 -20.46 31.79
CA ASP A 183 -0.90 -20.08 31.07
C ASP A 183 -0.53 -21.09 29.96
N ALA A 184 -1.48 -21.92 29.51
CA ALA A 184 -1.24 -22.88 28.44
C ALA A 184 -0.80 -22.15 27.15
N THR A 185 0.28 -22.65 26.54
CA THR A 185 0.79 -22.17 25.24
C THR A 185 0.67 -23.24 24.15
N ASP A 186 0.31 -24.45 24.55
CA ASP A 186 0.03 -25.61 23.72
C ASP A 186 -1.21 -26.37 24.23
N GLY A 187 -1.66 -27.36 23.44
CA GLY A 187 -2.80 -28.20 23.77
C GLY A 187 -4.16 -27.62 23.37
N ASN A 188 -5.17 -28.48 23.22
CA ASN A 188 -6.49 -28.09 22.72
C ASN A 188 -7.35 -27.46 23.82
N SER A 189 -7.14 -26.18 24.12
CA SER A 189 -7.94 -25.46 25.11
C SER A 189 -8.18 -24.00 24.74
N VAL A 190 -9.27 -23.40 25.26
CA VAL A 190 -9.51 -21.96 25.13
C VAL A 190 -8.39 -21.15 25.77
N GLN A 191 -7.77 -21.63 26.85
CA GLN A 191 -6.65 -20.95 27.50
C GLN A 191 -5.43 -20.83 26.57
N CYS A 192 -5.10 -21.91 25.84
CA CYS A 192 -4.07 -21.85 24.79
C CYS A 192 -4.44 -20.83 23.71
N ARG A 193 -5.69 -20.84 23.24
CA ARG A 193 -6.15 -19.95 22.16
C ARG A 193 -6.18 -18.49 22.59
N VAL A 194 -6.47 -18.21 23.86
CA VAL A 194 -6.34 -16.88 24.48
C VAL A 194 -4.89 -16.41 24.43
N PHE A 195 -3.92 -17.26 24.78
CA PHE A 195 -2.50 -16.90 24.68
C PHE A 195 -2.11 -16.50 23.25
N HIS A 196 -2.48 -17.33 22.26
CA HIS A 196 -2.18 -17.06 20.85
C HIS A 196 -2.98 -15.87 20.27
N GLY A 197 -4.19 -15.63 20.75
CA GLY A 197 -5.06 -14.52 20.31
C GLY A 197 -4.83 -13.19 21.04
N ALA A 198 -3.99 -13.18 22.08
CA ALA A 198 -3.64 -11.99 22.86
C ALA A 198 -2.33 -11.35 22.36
N GLY A 199 -1.39 -11.06 23.27
CA GLY A 199 -0.13 -10.39 22.93
C GLY A 199 0.70 -11.10 21.84
N ALA A 200 0.57 -12.42 21.69
CA ALA A 200 1.30 -13.16 20.67
C ALA A 200 0.82 -12.81 19.24
N ALA A 201 -0.49 -12.77 18.99
CA ALA A 201 -1.07 -12.32 17.71
C ALA A 201 -0.71 -10.88 17.37
N ARG A 202 -0.64 -10.01 18.39
CA ARG A 202 -0.26 -8.62 18.19
C ARG A 202 1.22 -8.45 17.83
N ALA A 203 2.09 -9.28 18.40
CA ALA A 203 3.52 -9.28 18.08
C ALA A 203 3.81 -9.94 16.72
N ASP A 204 3.08 -11.00 16.39
CA ASP A 204 3.20 -11.74 15.13
C ASP A 204 1.83 -12.30 14.71
N PRO A 205 1.22 -11.75 13.63
CA PRO A 205 -0.11 -12.15 13.16
C PRO A 205 -0.24 -13.64 12.81
N THR A 206 0.87 -14.39 12.64
CA THR A 206 0.81 -15.84 12.43
C THR A 206 0.17 -16.59 13.60
N HIS A 207 0.17 -16.03 14.81
CA HIS A 207 -0.49 -16.64 15.98
C HIS A 207 -2.02 -16.59 15.90
N CYS A 208 -2.61 -15.75 15.04
CA CYS A 208 -4.05 -15.75 14.81
C CYS A 208 -4.55 -17.11 14.29
N ALA A 209 -3.74 -17.80 13.46
CA ALA A 209 -4.08 -19.15 13.02
C ALA A 209 -4.19 -20.14 14.18
N HIS A 210 -3.30 -20.03 15.18
CA HIS A 210 -3.31 -20.87 16.37
C HIS A 210 -4.49 -20.57 17.29
N ALA A 211 -4.93 -19.31 17.32
CA ALA A 211 -6.11 -18.89 18.06
C ALA A 211 -7.42 -19.35 17.39
N SER A 212 -7.44 -19.62 16.08
CA SER A 212 -8.65 -19.94 15.31
C SER A 212 -9.35 -21.23 15.75
N ALA A 213 -10.59 -21.48 15.33
CA ALA A 213 -11.38 -22.67 15.72
C ALA A 213 -10.65 -24.03 15.58
N ASN A 214 -9.72 -24.17 14.63
CA ASN A 214 -8.97 -25.40 14.40
C ASN A 214 -7.67 -25.52 15.20
N GLY A 215 -7.22 -24.46 15.87
CA GLY A 215 -6.02 -24.46 16.73
C GLY A 215 -4.69 -24.31 16.02
N GLY A 216 -4.68 -24.26 14.69
CA GLY A 216 -3.47 -24.05 13.89
C GLY A 216 -2.34 -25.04 14.16
N ASP A 217 -2.66 -26.24 14.66
CA ASP A 217 -1.74 -27.28 15.14
C ASP A 217 -0.91 -26.91 16.40
N ALA A 218 -1.12 -25.72 16.98
CA ALA A 218 -0.49 -25.29 18.24
C ALA A 218 -1.42 -25.51 19.43
N CYS A 219 -2.67 -25.06 19.32
CA CYS A 219 -3.70 -25.26 20.34
C CYS A 219 -4.57 -26.46 20.02
N GLY A 220 -3.93 -27.63 19.95
CA GLY A 220 -4.51 -28.86 19.46
C GLY A 220 -4.26 -29.08 17.97
N THR A 221 -4.42 -30.31 17.52
CA THR A 221 -4.33 -30.65 16.10
C THR A 221 -5.52 -30.10 15.33
N TYR A 222 -5.36 -29.90 14.02
CA TYR A 222 -6.48 -29.51 13.14
C TYR A 222 -7.71 -30.41 13.32
N CYS A 223 -7.49 -31.71 13.56
CA CYS A 223 -8.56 -32.68 13.75
C CYS A 223 -9.23 -32.60 15.11
N GLU A 224 -8.50 -32.27 16.16
CA GLU A 224 -9.09 -32.05 17.49
C GLU A 224 -10.02 -30.83 17.44
N GLY A 225 -9.54 -29.69 16.93
CA GLY A 225 -10.37 -28.49 16.78
C GLY A 225 -11.57 -28.70 15.85
N TYR A 226 -11.37 -29.35 14.70
CA TYR A 226 -12.47 -29.70 13.79
C TYR A 226 -13.53 -30.59 14.47
N CYS A 227 -13.10 -31.65 15.16
CA CYS A 227 -14.01 -32.60 15.77
C CYS A 227 -14.80 -32.00 16.92
N ASP A 228 -14.20 -31.11 17.72
CA ASP A 228 -14.91 -30.38 18.77
C ASP A 228 -16.04 -29.52 18.18
N GLN A 229 -15.75 -28.76 17.11
CA GLN A 229 -16.73 -27.89 16.47
C GLN A 229 -17.86 -28.68 15.82
N VAL A 230 -17.55 -29.64 14.95
CA VAL A 230 -18.57 -30.39 14.21
C VAL A 230 -19.42 -31.26 15.15
N MET A 231 -18.84 -31.85 16.20
CA MET A 231 -19.60 -32.68 17.14
C MET A 231 -20.44 -31.82 18.10
N GLY A 232 -20.01 -30.61 18.42
CA GLY A 232 -20.75 -29.67 19.26
C GLY A 232 -21.95 -29.05 18.55
N ASN A 233 -21.76 -28.60 17.31
CA ASN A 233 -22.80 -27.88 16.55
C ASN A 233 -23.70 -28.82 15.73
N CYS A 234 -23.15 -29.89 15.16
CA CYS A 234 -23.88 -30.81 14.30
C CYS A 234 -24.37 -32.03 15.09
N THR A 235 -25.52 -31.88 15.74
CA THR A 235 -26.14 -32.94 16.56
C THR A 235 -27.48 -33.43 16.00
N GLY A 236 -28.02 -34.51 16.57
CA GLY A 236 -29.34 -35.04 16.21
C GLY A 236 -29.40 -35.48 14.73
N GLY A 237 -30.38 -34.96 13.98
CA GLY A 237 -30.54 -35.27 12.56
C GLY A 237 -29.44 -34.71 11.65
N ASN A 238 -28.66 -33.75 12.15
CA ASN A 238 -27.56 -33.12 11.42
C ASN A 238 -26.20 -33.70 11.83
N ALA A 239 -26.15 -34.75 12.66
CA ALA A 239 -24.89 -35.37 13.07
C ALA A 239 -24.10 -35.92 11.88
N GLN A 240 -22.85 -35.49 11.75
CA GLN A 240 -21.94 -35.92 10.68
C GLN A 240 -21.14 -37.18 11.05
N TYR A 241 -20.91 -37.39 12.34
CA TYR A 241 -20.15 -38.53 12.86
C TYR A 241 -20.88 -39.19 14.02
N ALA A 242 -20.66 -40.51 14.19
CA ALA A 242 -21.28 -41.28 15.26
C ALA A 242 -20.65 -41.00 16.63
N ASP A 243 -19.33 -40.77 16.66
CA ASP A 243 -18.54 -40.52 17.86
C ASP A 243 -17.22 -39.79 17.51
N PRO A 244 -16.48 -39.26 18.52
CA PRO A 244 -15.21 -38.55 18.27
C PRO A 244 -14.14 -39.38 17.56
N ALA A 245 -14.12 -40.72 17.74
CA ALA A 245 -13.12 -41.57 17.09
C ALA A 245 -13.40 -41.72 15.59
N ALA A 246 -14.69 -41.81 15.20
CA ALA A 246 -15.11 -41.77 13.81
C ALA A 246 -14.75 -40.43 13.15
N CYS A 247 -14.99 -39.31 13.85
CA CYS A 247 -14.61 -37.98 13.36
C CYS A 247 -13.09 -37.86 13.13
N ALA A 248 -12.27 -38.22 14.13
CA ALA A 248 -10.82 -38.11 14.02
C ALA A 248 -10.26 -39.01 12.90
N THR A 249 -10.85 -40.20 12.69
CA THR A 249 -10.45 -41.09 11.60
C THR A 249 -10.73 -40.48 10.23
N ALA A 250 -11.92 -39.89 10.03
CA ALA A 250 -12.26 -39.21 8.78
C ALA A 250 -11.37 -37.98 8.56
N CYS A 251 -11.16 -37.19 9.61
CA CYS A 251 -10.33 -36.00 9.54
C CYS A 251 -8.89 -36.28 9.09
N GLY A 252 -8.29 -37.37 9.56
CA GLY A 252 -6.95 -37.77 9.11
C GLY A 252 -6.82 -38.06 7.62
N GLY A 253 -7.94 -38.18 6.90
CA GLY A 253 -7.99 -38.32 5.44
C GLY A 253 -8.12 -37.00 4.67
N PHE A 254 -8.45 -35.88 5.34
CA PHE A 254 -8.62 -34.60 4.68
C PHE A 254 -7.27 -33.90 4.46
N PRO A 255 -7.04 -33.28 3.29
CA PRO A 255 -5.92 -32.38 3.08
C PRO A 255 -5.93 -31.20 4.06
N VAL A 256 -4.74 -30.66 4.35
CA VAL A 256 -4.57 -29.40 5.07
C VAL A 256 -4.58 -28.28 4.01
N GLY A 257 -5.57 -27.40 4.08
CA GLY A 257 -5.74 -26.23 3.23
C GLY A 257 -5.19 -24.96 3.88
N SER A 258 -5.55 -23.80 3.31
CA SER A 258 -5.21 -22.52 3.91
C SER A 258 -6.02 -22.29 5.19
N ASN A 259 -5.41 -21.59 6.15
CA ASN A 259 -6.18 -20.98 7.23
C ASN A 259 -7.25 -20.09 6.59
N PHE A 260 -8.50 -20.20 7.03
CA PHE A 260 -9.69 -19.52 6.45
C PHE A 260 -10.23 -20.07 5.13
N ALA A 261 -9.84 -21.26 4.70
CA ALA A 261 -10.53 -21.88 3.56
C ALA A 261 -12.04 -21.97 3.87
N THR A 262 -12.87 -21.40 3.01
CA THR A 262 -14.34 -21.55 3.03
C THR A 262 -14.84 -22.44 1.88
N ALA A 263 -13.90 -22.96 1.07
CA ALA A 263 -14.15 -23.87 -0.05
C ALA A 263 -12.94 -24.80 -0.26
N GLY A 264 -13.15 -25.86 -1.04
CA GLY A 264 -12.14 -26.87 -1.37
C GLY A 264 -12.05 -28.02 -0.36
N ASP A 265 -11.59 -29.18 -0.82
CA ASP A 265 -11.53 -30.40 0.01
C ASP A 265 -10.35 -30.36 1.00
N ASN A 266 -10.57 -29.71 2.13
CA ASN A 266 -9.60 -29.63 3.21
C ASN A 266 -10.25 -29.48 4.59
N VAL A 267 -9.49 -29.79 5.65
CA VAL A 267 -9.97 -29.74 7.04
C VAL A 267 -10.36 -28.32 7.49
N GLN A 268 -9.76 -27.27 6.96
CA GLN A 268 -10.07 -25.88 7.32
C GLN A 268 -11.44 -25.45 6.79
N CYS A 269 -11.79 -25.78 5.54
CA CYS A 269 -13.12 -25.60 4.98
C CYS A 269 -14.18 -26.32 5.83
N ARG A 270 -13.88 -27.56 6.21
CA ARG A 270 -14.78 -28.37 7.05
C ARG A 270 -14.91 -27.82 8.46
N THR A 271 -13.84 -27.29 9.04
CA THR A 271 -13.86 -26.60 10.35
C THR A 271 -14.70 -25.33 10.27
N PHE A 272 -14.52 -24.51 9.23
CA PHE A 272 -15.34 -23.31 9.02
C PHE A 272 -16.82 -23.68 9.03
N HIS A 273 -17.24 -24.62 8.18
CA HIS A 273 -18.63 -25.07 8.13
C HIS A 273 -19.11 -25.80 9.38
N GLY A 274 -18.23 -26.43 10.17
CA GLY A 274 -18.57 -27.09 11.42
C GLY A 274 -18.61 -26.15 12.65
N SER A 275 -18.09 -24.93 12.53
CA SER A 275 -17.98 -23.94 13.61
C SER A 275 -19.22 -23.03 13.70
N TYR A 276 -19.04 -21.71 13.86
CA TYR A 276 -20.13 -20.75 14.02
C TYR A 276 -21.24 -20.81 12.95
N PRO A 277 -20.98 -21.07 11.64
CA PRO A 277 -22.06 -21.16 10.66
C PRO A 277 -23.00 -22.34 10.93
N ALA A 278 -22.47 -23.46 11.45
CA ALA A 278 -23.29 -24.60 11.89
C ALA A 278 -23.95 -24.35 13.24
N ALA A 279 -23.41 -23.50 14.11
CA ALA A 279 -24.09 -23.08 15.33
C ALA A 279 -25.34 -22.24 15.00
N GLU A 280 -25.27 -21.39 13.97
CA GLU A 280 -26.36 -20.54 13.50
C GLU A 280 -27.41 -21.29 12.66
N ASP A 281 -26.98 -22.02 11.63
CA ASP A 281 -27.85 -22.85 10.77
C ASP A 281 -27.26 -24.25 10.54
N PRO A 282 -27.47 -25.18 11.51
CA PRO A 282 -26.99 -26.54 11.39
C PRO A 282 -27.50 -27.27 10.14
N ALA A 283 -28.70 -26.92 9.64
CA ALA A 283 -29.29 -27.64 8.50
C ALA A 283 -28.57 -27.28 7.19
N ALA A 284 -28.13 -26.03 7.03
CA ALA A 284 -27.39 -25.58 5.86
C ALA A 284 -25.90 -25.98 5.90
N HIS A 285 -25.24 -25.88 7.06
CA HIS A 285 -23.78 -25.97 7.11
C HIS A 285 -23.23 -27.34 7.50
N CYS A 286 -23.95 -28.14 8.31
CA CYS A 286 -23.41 -29.41 8.78
C CYS A 286 -23.11 -30.40 7.64
N ALA A 287 -23.91 -30.41 6.58
CA ALA A 287 -23.69 -31.28 5.43
C ALA A 287 -22.40 -30.96 4.65
N HIS A 288 -21.88 -29.72 4.75
CA HIS A 288 -20.61 -29.32 4.15
C HIS A 288 -19.41 -29.72 5.04
N ALA A 289 -19.63 -29.80 6.35
CA ALA A 289 -18.59 -30.16 7.31
C ALA A 289 -18.26 -31.67 7.30
N GLY A 290 -19.23 -32.55 7.03
CA GLY A 290 -19.04 -34.01 7.10
C GLY A 290 -18.25 -34.63 5.94
N GLU A 291 -17.82 -35.89 6.08
CA GLU A 291 -16.91 -36.62 5.18
C GLU A 291 -17.31 -36.56 3.69
N ALA A 292 -18.60 -36.61 3.38
CA ALA A 292 -19.09 -36.55 1.99
C ALA A 292 -19.11 -35.14 1.38
N SER A 293 -18.94 -34.08 2.20
CA SER A 293 -18.95 -32.65 1.84
C SER A 293 -19.74 -32.31 0.58
N VAL A 294 -21.05 -32.07 0.70
CA VAL A 294 -21.84 -31.71 -0.47
C VAL A 294 -21.50 -30.28 -0.93
N GLY A 295 -20.84 -30.13 -2.09
CA GLY A 295 -20.86 -28.93 -2.93
C GLY A 295 -19.94 -27.74 -2.58
N VAL A 296 -19.34 -27.65 -1.38
CA VAL A 296 -18.50 -26.49 -1.00
C VAL A 296 -17.05 -26.89 -0.68
N CYS A 297 -16.87 -27.92 0.15
CA CYS A 297 -15.55 -28.46 0.50
C CYS A 297 -15.20 -29.69 -0.37
N GLU A 298 -15.47 -29.65 -1.67
CA GLU A 298 -15.08 -30.70 -2.63
C GLU A 298 -13.94 -30.23 -3.54
N ASP A 299 -13.16 -31.18 -4.07
CA ASP A 299 -12.04 -30.93 -4.99
C ASP A 299 -12.56 -30.23 -6.26
N LEU A 300 -12.17 -28.98 -6.48
CA LEU A 300 -12.36 -28.34 -7.78
C LEU A 300 -11.49 -29.09 -8.78
N ALA A 301 -12.10 -29.63 -9.84
CA ALA A 301 -11.37 -30.30 -10.91
C ALA A 301 -10.24 -29.39 -11.44
N PRO A 302 -9.05 -29.95 -11.78
CA PRO A 302 -7.97 -29.16 -12.36
C PRO A 302 -8.45 -28.37 -13.58
N PRO A 303 -8.01 -27.11 -13.75
CA PRO A 303 -8.51 -26.26 -14.82
C PRO A 303 -8.26 -26.91 -16.19
N PRO A 304 -9.23 -26.82 -17.12
CA PRO A 304 -9.10 -27.46 -18.42
C PRO A 304 -7.97 -26.80 -19.23
N THR A 305 -7.16 -27.62 -19.90
CA THR A 305 -6.07 -27.16 -20.78
C THR A 305 -6.56 -26.63 -22.13
N GLU A 306 -7.79 -26.96 -22.48
CA GLU A 306 -8.46 -26.58 -23.73
C GLU A 306 -9.89 -26.16 -23.40
N ILE A 307 -10.40 -25.15 -24.09
CA ILE A 307 -11.76 -24.62 -23.93
C ILE A 307 -12.49 -24.58 -25.27
N ASP A 308 -13.81 -24.51 -25.22
CA ASP A 308 -14.66 -24.22 -26.37
C ASP A 308 -14.96 -22.72 -26.46
N ILE A 309 -14.89 -22.17 -27.68
CA ILE A 309 -15.28 -20.78 -27.97
C ILE A 309 -16.51 -20.79 -28.86
N SER A 310 -17.64 -20.33 -28.33
CA SER A 310 -18.90 -20.23 -29.05
C SER A 310 -19.39 -18.79 -29.17
N GLY A 311 -20.02 -18.47 -30.30
CA GLY A 311 -20.33 -17.09 -30.65
C GLY A 311 -21.20 -16.96 -31.89
N ALA A 312 -21.31 -15.74 -32.42
CA ALA A 312 -22.02 -15.45 -33.66
C ALA A 312 -21.28 -14.44 -34.55
N VAL A 313 -21.35 -14.65 -35.87
CA VAL A 313 -20.90 -13.70 -36.89
C VAL A 313 -22.08 -12.83 -37.31
N HIS A 314 -21.96 -11.51 -37.17
CA HIS A 314 -22.98 -10.54 -37.58
C HIS A 314 -22.54 -9.72 -38.81
N GLU A 315 -23.51 -9.20 -39.57
CA GLU A 315 -23.21 -8.18 -40.58
C GLU A 315 -22.79 -6.89 -39.88
N LEU A 316 -21.67 -6.28 -40.28
CA LEU A 316 -21.15 -5.06 -39.66
C LEU A 316 -22.21 -3.95 -39.56
N ALA A 317 -22.94 -3.68 -40.65
CA ALA A 317 -23.97 -2.64 -40.64
C ALA A 317 -25.06 -2.90 -39.60
N SER A 318 -25.46 -4.17 -39.45
CA SER A 318 -26.43 -4.61 -38.46
C SER A 318 -25.88 -4.58 -37.03
N HIS A 319 -24.58 -4.79 -36.87
CA HIS A 319 -23.90 -4.71 -35.57
C HIS A 319 -23.83 -3.25 -35.12
N LEU A 320 -23.42 -2.34 -36.02
CA LEU A 320 -23.32 -0.91 -35.73
C LEU A 320 -24.67 -0.25 -35.42
N ASN A 321 -25.78 -0.76 -35.98
CA ASN A 321 -27.12 -0.25 -35.68
C ASN A 321 -27.88 -1.05 -34.61
N GLY A 322 -27.21 -1.98 -33.92
CA GLY A 322 -27.77 -2.78 -32.82
C GLY A 322 -28.77 -3.86 -33.20
N THR A 323 -28.97 -4.18 -34.48
CA THR A 323 -29.89 -5.23 -34.93
C THR A 323 -29.27 -6.63 -35.00
N HIS A 324 -27.94 -6.75 -35.03
CA HIS A 324 -27.17 -8.00 -34.93
C HIS A 324 -27.62 -9.12 -35.89
N THR A 325 -27.85 -8.80 -37.16
CA THR A 325 -28.24 -9.78 -38.19
C THR A 325 -27.10 -10.79 -38.44
N GLY A 326 -27.35 -12.07 -38.14
CA GLY A 326 -26.37 -13.14 -38.28
C GLY A 326 -26.05 -13.53 -39.73
N VAL A 327 -24.78 -13.83 -40.02
CA VAL A 327 -24.30 -14.25 -41.34
C VAL A 327 -24.13 -15.76 -41.40
N VAL A 328 -25.00 -16.44 -42.12
CA VAL A 328 -24.99 -17.91 -42.29
C VAL A 328 -23.96 -18.32 -43.35
N GLY A 329 -23.21 -19.40 -43.10
CA GLY A 329 -22.22 -19.94 -44.02
C GLY A 329 -20.88 -19.18 -44.06
N ALA A 330 -20.60 -18.36 -43.04
CA ALA A 330 -19.28 -17.77 -42.83
C ALA A 330 -18.30 -18.82 -42.28
N SER A 331 -17.06 -18.81 -42.75
CA SER A 331 -15.97 -19.61 -42.18
C SER A 331 -15.23 -18.80 -41.12
N VAL A 332 -15.11 -19.34 -39.92
CA VAL A 332 -14.38 -18.78 -38.77
C VAL A 332 -13.15 -19.65 -38.51
N VAL A 333 -11.96 -19.05 -38.54
CA VAL A 333 -10.67 -19.74 -38.35
C VAL A 333 -9.91 -19.06 -37.21
N ALA A 334 -9.40 -19.84 -36.25
CA ALA A 334 -8.47 -19.34 -35.24
C ALA A 334 -7.01 -19.46 -35.73
N TYR A 335 -6.33 -18.32 -35.89
CA TYR A 335 -4.90 -18.25 -36.15
C TYR A 335 -4.12 -18.08 -34.84
N GLY A 336 -2.85 -18.51 -34.84
CA GLY A 336 -1.96 -18.49 -33.67
C GLY A 336 -1.99 -19.78 -32.84
N VAL A 337 -2.90 -20.71 -33.15
CA VAL A 337 -3.06 -21.99 -32.44
C VAL A 337 -3.01 -23.16 -33.43
N GLN A 338 -2.48 -24.30 -32.98
CA GLN A 338 -2.49 -25.54 -33.77
C GLN A 338 -3.61 -26.47 -33.30
N GLY A 339 -4.19 -27.25 -34.22
CA GLY A 339 -5.19 -28.28 -33.89
C GLY A 339 -6.64 -27.81 -33.86
N VAL A 340 -6.92 -26.50 -33.87
CA VAL A 340 -8.28 -25.95 -33.91
C VAL A 340 -8.86 -26.04 -35.33
N ALA A 341 -9.96 -26.78 -35.49
CA ALA A 341 -10.65 -26.89 -36.77
C ALA A 341 -11.47 -25.63 -37.09
N PRO A 342 -11.49 -25.15 -38.35
CA PRO A 342 -12.38 -24.06 -38.76
C PRO A 342 -13.86 -24.36 -38.50
N ALA A 343 -14.60 -23.39 -37.99
CA ALA A 343 -16.04 -23.46 -37.85
C ALA A 343 -16.75 -22.85 -39.07
N THR A 344 -17.94 -23.37 -39.41
CA THR A 344 -18.85 -22.74 -40.39
C THR A 344 -20.10 -22.29 -39.67
N THR A 345 -20.51 -21.05 -39.87
CA THR A 345 -21.66 -20.51 -39.16
C THR A 345 -22.97 -21.12 -39.63
N ILE A 346 -23.86 -21.38 -38.67
CA ILE A 346 -25.20 -21.93 -38.90
C ILE A 346 -26.27 -20.83 -38.76
N ALA A 347 -27.54 -21.21 -38.53
CA ALA A 347 -28.64 -20.27 -38.34
C ALA A 347 -28.32 -19.23 -37.26
N GLY A 348 -28.67 -17.96 -37.52
CA GLY A 348 -28.32 -16.84 -36.63
C GLY A 348 -26.84 -16.45 -36.66
N GLY A 349 -26.03 -17.02 -37.55
CA GLY A 349 -24.59 -16.75 -37.63
C GLY A 349 -23.76 -17.47 -36.56
N ALA A 350 -24.34 -18.42 -35.82
CA ALA A 350 -23.68 -19.08 -34.70
C ALA A 350 -22.50 -19.95 -35.13
N PHE A 351 -21.41 -19.96 -34.35
CA PHE A 351 -20.24 -20.84 -34.52
C PHE A 351 -19.75 -21.39 -33.18
N THR A 352 -18.99 -22.50 -33.24
CA THR A 352 -18.21 -23.05 -32.11
C THR A 352 -16.85 -23.50 -32.63
N LEU A 353 -15.78 -23.00 -32.03
CA LEU A 353 -14.41 -23.49 -32.19
C LEU A 353 -14.10 -24.37 -30.97
N ALA A 354 -13.82 -25.65 -31.20
CA ALA A 354 -13.51 -26.58 -30.12
C ALA A 354 -12.01 -26.73 -29.89
N ASN A 355 -11.64 -27.10 -28.66
CA ASN A 355 -10.26 -27.40 -28.26
C ASN A 355 -9.29 -26.22 -28.47
N VAL A 356 -9.72 -25.01 -28.12
CA VAL A 356 -8.84 -23.83 -28.15
C VAL A 356 -7.97 -23.85 -26.90
N PRO A 357 -6.62 -23.75 -27.01
CA PRO A 357 -5.75 -23.70 -25.84
C PRO A 357 -6.15 -22.59 -24.86
N ALA A 358 -6.31 -22.94 -23.59
CA ALA A 358 -6.67 -22.01 -22.52
C ALA A 358 -5.52 -21.03 -22.19
N ASN A 359 -5.85 -19.87 -21.61
CA ASN A 359 -4.89 -18.88 -21.08
C ASN A 359 -3.93 -18.29 -22.13
N GLY A 360 -4.45 -17.84 -23.28
CA GLY A 360 -3.65 -17.29 -24.38
C GLY A 360 -4.37 -16.23 -25.21
N GLN A 361 -3.79 -15.83 -26.36
CA GLN A 361 -4.44 -14.97 -27.35
C GLN A 361 -4.53 -15.66 -28.71
N ILE A 362 -5.65 -15.47 -29.41
CA ILE A 362 -5.87 -15.97 -30.77
C ILE A 362 -6.35 -14.86 -31.70
N VAL A 363 -6.25 -15.08 -33.02
CA VAL A 363 -6.87 -14.20 -34.03
C VAL A 363 -7.97 -14.97 -34.76
N LEU A 364 -9.21 -14.50 -34.64
CA LEU A 364 -10.34 -14.98 -35.43
C LEU A 364 -10.32 -14.34 -36.81
N ALA A 365 -10.22 -15.16 -37.86
CA ALA A 365 -10.42 -14.74 -39.24
C ALA A 365 -11.77 -15.24 -39.75
N VAL A 366 -12.62 -14.31 -40.18
CA VAL A 366 -13.98 -14.59 -40.62
C VAL A 366 -14.13 -14.24 -42.09
N SER A 367 -14.61 -15.19 -42.90
CA SER A 367 -14.86 -14.98 -44.32
C SER A 367 -16.25 -15.49 -44.71
N ALA A 368 -16.98 -14.73 -45.53
CA ALA A 368 -18.30 -15.14 -46.02
C ALA A 368 -18.48 -14.72 -47.49
N PRO A 369 -19.17 -15.52 -48.33
CA PRO A 369 -19.45 -15.14 -49.71
C PRO A 369 -20.14 -13.76 -49.79
N GLY A 370 -19.67 -12.89 -50.68
CA GLY A 370 -20.22 -11.53 -50.84
C GLY A 370 -19.82 -10.53 -49.75
N ASN A 371 -19.03 -10.94 -48.76
CA ASN A 371 -18.52 -10.10 -47.68
C ASN A 371 -17.00 -9.97 -47.75
N GLN A 372 -16.45 -8.96 -47.10
CA GLN A 372 -15.01 -8.85 -46.91
C GLN A 372 -14.56 -9.71 -45.74
N GLN A 373 -13.39 -10.33 -45.89
CA GLN A 373 -12.75 -11.06 -44.80
C GLN A 373 -12.40 -10.08 -43.67
N THR A 374 -12.65 -10.50 -42.43
CA THR A 374 -12.45 -9.70 -41.21
C THR A 374 -11.55 -10.46 -40.25
N TYR A 375 -10.76 -9.73 -39.46
CA TYR A 375 -9.86 -10.27 -38.45
C TYR A 375 -10.14 -9.62 -37.09
N GLN A 376 -10.14 -10.39 -36.01
CA GLN A 376 -10.40 -9.94 -34.65
C GLN A 376 -9.54 -10.71 -33.64
N THR A 377 -8.84 -10.01 -32.76
CA THR A 377 -8.07 -10.63 -31.66
C THR A 377 -9.00 -11.01 -30.51
N LEU A 378 -8.72 -12.14 -29.86
CA LEU A 378 -9.48 -12.62 -28.71
C LEU A 378 -8.54 -13.16 -27.63
N SER A 379 -8.69 -12.68 -26.39
CA SER A 379 -8.04 -13.25 -25.19
C SER A 379 -8.85 -14.44 -24.70
N VAL A 380 -8.18 -15.58 -24.49
CA VAL A 380 -8.76 -16.87 -24.15
C VAL A 380 -8.46 -17.17 -22.67
N GLY A 381 -9.50 -17.30 -21.86
CA GLY A 381 -9.40 -17.58 -20.42
C GLY A 381 -9.23 -19.08 -20.10
N SER A 382 -9.45 -19.43 -18.83
CA SER A 382 -9.40 -20.81 -18.31
C SER A 382 -10.73 -21.56 -18.36
N ALA A 383 -11.79 -20.94 -18.88
CA ALA A 383 -13.13 -21.51 -19.01
C ALA A 383 -13.71 -21.26 -20.39
N ASP A 384 -14.67 -22.10 -20.79
CA ASP A 384 -15.41 -21.98 -22.05
C ASP A 384 -15.94 -20.55 -22.26
N MET A 385 -15.69 -20.01 -23.44
CA MET A 385 -16.15 -18.69 -23.83
C MET A 385 -17.46 -18.82 -24.61
N THR A 386 -18.49 -18.12 -24.16
CA THR A 386 -19.79 -18.08 -24.84
C THR A 386 -20.15 -16.64 -25.20
N GLY A 387 -20.95 -16.47 -26.26
CA GLY A 387 -21.42 -15.15 -26.68
C GLY A 387 -20.37 -14.30 -27.42
N VAL A 388 -19.30 -14.90 -27.95
CA VAL A 388 -18.28 -14.16 -28.71
C VAL A 388 -18.90 -13.55 -29.97
N GLY A 389 -18.99 -12.23 -30.01
CA GLY A 389 -19.48 -11.48 -31.17
C GLY A 389 -18.34 -11.15 -32.12
N THR A 390 -18.49 -11.53 -33.39
CA THR A 390 -17.59 -11.10 -34.48
C THR A 390 -18.40 -10.57 -35.67
N VAL A 391 -17.77 -9.84 -36.58
CA VAL A 391 -18.45 -9.13 -37.66
C VAL A 391 -17.82 -9.39 -39.03
N VAL A 392 -18.63 -9.29 -40.09
CA VAL A 392 -18.15 -9.20 -41.47
C VAL A 392 -18.82 -8.05 -42.21
N ALA A 393 -18.07 -7.34 -43.05
CA ALA A 393 -18.60 -6.22 -43.83
C ALA A 393 -19.21 -6.70 -45.15
N GLY A 394 -20.50 -6.43 -45.35
CA GLY A 394 -21.21 -6.68 -46.60
C GLY A 394 -20.64 -5.87 -47.77
N GLY A 395 -20.59 -6.48 -48.96
CA GLY A 395 -20.09 -5.80 -50.17
C GLY A 395 -20.84 -4.51 -50.52
N ALA A 396 -22.14 -4.42 -50.23
CA ALA A 396 -22.94 -3.23 -50.45
C ALA A 396 -22.58 -2.09 -49.48
N TRP A 397 -22.37 -2.41 -48.20
CA TRP A 397 -21.91 -1.44 -47.20
C TRP A 397 -20.54 -0.89 -47.58
N MET A 398 -19.59 -1.76 -47.93
CA MET A 398 -18.26 -1.36 -48.40
C MET A 398 -18.34 -0.45 -49.64
N ALA A 399 -19.19 -0.80 -50.62
CA ALA A 399 -19.38 0.03 -51.81
C ALA A 399 -19.95 1.42 -51.46
N SER A 400 -20.87 1.50 -50.50
CA SER A 400 -21.45 2.76 -50.01
C SER A 400 -20.39 3.67 -49.37
N VAL A 401 -19.58 3.12 -48.46
CA VAL A 401 -18.49 3.82 -47.76
C VAL A 401 -17.45 4.32 -48.77
N ASN A 402 -16.99 3.44 -49.66
CA ASN A 402 -16.03 3.78 -50.71
C ASN A 402 -16.53 4.88 -51.65
N THR A 403 -17.78 4.80 -52.09
CA THR A 403 -18.38 5.79 -53.00
C THR A 403 -18.53 7.15 -52.31
N THR A 404 -18.99 7.15 -51.06
CA THR A 404 -19.24 8.38 -50.30
C THR A 404 -17.95 9.15 -50.01
N TYR A 405 -16.88 8.45 -49.66
CA TYR A 405 -15.59 9.07 -49.36
C TYR A 405 -14.65 9.17 -50.58
N GLY A 406 -15.13 8.77 -51.76
CA GLY A 406 -14.36 8.88 -53.01
C GLY A 406 -13.10 8.01 -53.03
N VAL A 407 -13.10 6.89 -52.29
CA VAL A 407 -11.95 6.00 -52.17
C VAL A 407 -12.13 4.79 -53.07
N ALA A 408 -11.12 4.50 -53.91
CA ALA A 408 -11.08 3.30 -54.74
C ALA A 408 -10.05 2.30 -54.18
N PRO A 409 -10.41 1.47 -53.17
CA PRO A 409 -9.42 0.71 -52.41
C PRO A 409 -8.62 -0.30 -53.23
N GLY A 410 -9.20 -0.84 -54.31
CA GLY A 410 -8.50 -1.76 -55.22
C GLY A 410 -7.55 -1.10 -56.23
N THR A 411 -7.45 0.23 -56.27
CA THR A 411 -6.55 0.93 -57.20
C THR A 411 -5.14 0.93 -56.63
N ALA A 412 -4.19 0.33 -57.35
CA ALA A 412 -2.79 0.31 -56.94
C ALA A 412 -2.15 1.71 -57.04
N PHE A 413 -1.28 2.05 -56.08
CA PHE A 413 -0.47 3.26 -56.05
C PHE A 413 0.92 2.97 -55.49
N THR A 414 1.91 3.83 -55.71
CA THR A 414 3.23 3.67 -55.08
C THR A 414 3.15 3.89 -53.57
N CYS A 415 3.59 2.91 -52.77
CA CYS A 415 3.57 2.99 -51.31
C CYS A 415 4.39 4.18 -50.80
N GLN A 416 3.90 4.87 -49.77
CA GLN A 416 4.60 6.00 -49.16
C GLN A 416 5.84 5.55 -48.37
N PHE A 417 5.72 4.47 -47.60
CA PHE A 417 6.86 3.96 -46.81
C PHE A 417 8.02 3.44 -47.66
N ASN A 418 7.75 2.93 -48.87
CA ASN A 418 8.79 2.45 -49.78
C ASN A 418 8.31 2.45 -51.24
N ALA A 419 8.93 3.31 -52.06
CA ALA A 419 8.56 3.51 -53.45
C ALA A 419 8.76 2.27 -54.36
N ALA A 420 9.44 1.21 -53.90
CA ALA A 420 9.62 -0.04 -54.63
C ALA A 420 8.35 -0.92 -54.65
N TYR A 421 7.38 -0.66 -53.76
CA TYR A 421 6.15 -1.44 -53.68
C TYR A 421 4.96 -0.69 -54.27
N GLN A 422 4.02 -1.47 -54.80
CA GLN A 422 2.66 -1.00 -55.09
C GLN A 422 1.78 -1.32 -53.89
N CYS A 423 0.95 -0.37 -53.47
CA CYS A 423 0.01 -0.45 -52.37
C CYS A 423 -1.41 -0.32 -52.88
N VAL A 424 -2.34 -0.89 -52.13
CA VAL A 424 -3.79 -0.65 -52.21
C VAL A 424 -4.27 -0.09 -50.88
N TYR A 425 -5.51 0.39 -50.79
CA TYR A 425 -6.07 0.74 -49.49
C TYR A 425 -6.84 -0.43 -48.88
N SER A 426 -6.70 -0.60 -47.58
CA SER A 426 -7.56 -1.43 -46.73
C SER A 426 -8.37 -0.53 -45.81
N LEU A 427 -9.55 -0.99 -45.42
CA LEU A 427 -10.45 -0.22 -44.55
C LEU A 427 -10.32 -0.73 -43.12
N VAL A 428 -10.15 0.19 -42.19
CA VAL A 428 -10.21 -0.07 -40.75
C VAL A 428 -11.43 0.68 -40.24
N VAL A 429 -12.29 -0.02 -39.51
CA VAL A 429 -13.46 0.56 -38.84
C VAL A 429 -13.20 0.51 -37.36
N GLY A 430 -13.45 1.63 -36.67
CA GLY A 430 -13.29 1.71 -35.23
C GLY A 430 -14.36 2.54 -34.55
N ALA A 431 -14.53 2.28 -33.25
CA ALA A 431 -15.32 3.09 -32.34
C ALA A 431 -14.44 3.49 -31.15
N ILE A 432 -14.49 4.77 -30.78
CA ILE A 432 -13.85 5.30 -29.57
C ILE A 432 -14.91 5.37 -28.49
N LEU A 433 -14.77 4.56 -27.44
CA LEU A 433 -15.72 4.46 -26.33
C LEU A 433 -15.13 5.12 -25.07
N ASP A 434 -15.99 5.60 -24.17
CA ASP A 434 -15.59 5.96 -22.81
C ASP A 434 -15.34 4.70 -21.99
N ASP A 435 -14.78 4.88 -20.79
CA ASP A 435 -14.46 3.81 -19.84
C ASP A 435 -15.69 3.14 -19.19
N GLY A 436 -16.90 3.39 -19.70
CA GLY A 436 -18.14 2.87 -19.15
C GLY A 436 -18.63 3.63 -17.92
N SER A 437 -17.89 4.63 -17.41
CA SER A 437 -18.30 5.41 -16.23
C SER A 437 -19.60 6.19 -16.44
N ASN A 438 -19.96 6.51 -17.68
CA ASN A 438 -21.19 7.22 -18.02
C ASN A 438 -22.32 6.31 -18.53
N ASP A 439 -22.10 5.00 -18.65
CA ASP A 439 -23.13 4.03 -19.03
C ASP A 439 -23.58 3.21 -17.82
N PRO A 440 -24.86 3.29 -17.38
CA PRO A 440 -25.38 2.43 -16.32
C PRO A 440 -25.32 0.93 -16.63
N GLY A 441 -25.11 0.54 -17.89
CA GLY A 441 -24.87 -0.85 -18.32
C GLY A 441 -23.40 -1.26 -18.45
N GLY A 442 -22.45 -0.33 -18.26
CA GLY A 442 -21.00 -0.59 -18.35
C GLY A 442 -20.47 -0.90 -19.76
N ALA A 443 -21.22 -0.63 -20.83
CA ALA A 443 -20.83 -1.01 -22.20
C ALA A 443 -19.98 0.04 -22.94
N GLY A 444 -19.71 1.20 -22.31
CA GLY A 444 -18.94 2.31 -22.89
C GLY A 444 -19.75 3.13 -23.92
N LEU A 445 -19.86 4.44 -23.75
CA LEU A 445 -20.52 5.34 -24.70
C LEU A 445 -19.52 5.93 -25.69
N PRO A 446 -19.87 6.14 -26.97
CA PRO A 446 -18.94 6.72 -27.91
C PRO A 446 -18.50 8.16 -27.56
N VAL A 447 -17.19 8.44 -27.60
CA VAL A 447 -16.60 9.73 -27.22
C VAL A 447 -16.68 10.72 -28.39
N ALA A 448 -17.22 11.91 -28.11
CA ALA A 448 -17.26 13.01 -29.08
C ALA A 448 -15.95 13.81 -29.09
N GLY A 449 -15.62 14.43 -30.23
CA GLY A 449 -14.57 15.46 -30.30
C GLY A 449 -13.15 14.98 -30.62
N VAL A 450 -12.99 13.75 -31.12
CA VAL A 450 -11.70 13.26 -31.64
C VAL A 450 -11.45 13.85 -33.03
N SER A 451 -10.33 14.54 -33.18
CA SER A 451 -9.86 15.15 -34.41
C SER A 451 -9.11 14.15 -35.29
N ALA A 452 -9.10 14.41 -36.60
CA ALA A 452 -8.35 13.61 -37.56
C ALA A 452 -6.83 13.57 -37.31
N ALA A 453 -6.29 14.55 -36.58
CA ALA A 453 -4.87 14.64 -36.24
C ALA A 453 -4.47 13.70 -35.08
N GLU A 454 -5.43 13.33 -34.23
CA GLU A 454 -5.22 12.40 -33.11
C GLU A 454 -5.12 10.94 -33.59
N ILE A 455 -5.73 10.56 -34.71
CA ILE A 455 -5.65 9.19 -35.23
C ILE A 455 -4.43 9.04 -36.15
N GLN A 456 -3.32 8.49 -35.66
CA GLN A 456 -2.10 8.18 -36.43
C GLN A 456 -2.12 6.74 -36.97
N VAL A 457 -1.47 6.53 -38.11
CA VAL A 457 -1.34 5.19 -38.73
C VAL A 457 0.12 4.97 -39.09
N THR A 458 0.71 3.95 -38.48
CA THR A 458 2.09 3.52 -38.68
C THR A 458 2.13 2.06 -39.07
N GLY A 459 3.17 1.59 -39.74
CA GLY A 459 3.24 0.17 -40.03
C GLY A 459 4.54 -0.30 -40.62
N GLY A 460 4.58 -1.60 -40.90
CA GLY A 460 5.78 -2.29 -41.38
C GLY A 460 6.82 -2.47 -40.25
N PRO A 461 7.96 -3.11 -40.57
CA PRO A 461 8.99 -3.45 -39.58
C PRO A 461 9.63 -2.22 -38.88
N ASP A 462 9.50 -1.02 -39.45
CA ASP A 462 10.15 0.19 -38.95
C ASP A 462 9.19 1.22 -38.31
N ASN A 463 7.90 0.87 -38.11
CA ASN A 463 6.87 1.79 -37.55
C ASN A 463 6.80 3.16 -38.24
N VAL A 464 7.09 3.21 -39.54
CA VAL A 464 7.07 4.47 -40.30
C VAL A 464 5.62 4.91 -40.58
N PRO A 465 5.37 6.24 -40.71
CA PRO A 465 4.04 6.74 -41.08
C PRO A 465 3.59 6.19 -42.43
N TRP A 466 2.45 5.50 -42.43
CA TRP A 466 1.83 4.98 -43.64
C TRP A 466 0.86 6.00 -44.23
N ARG A 467 0.69 5.96 -45.55
CA ARG A 467 -0.35 6.77 -46.20
C ARG A 467 -1.72 6.34 -45.69
N LYS A 468 -2.52 7.30 -45.26
CA LYS A 468 -3.91 7.12 -44.85
C LYS A 468 -4.86 8.08 -45.53
N MET A 469 -6.13 7.71 -45.64
CA MET A 469 -7.24 8.63 -45.93
C MET A 469 -8.31 8.51 -44.86
N GLY A 470 -8.82 9.65 -44.39
CA GLY A 470 -9.64 9.74 -43.19
C GLY A 470 -8.82 10.20 -41.97
N PRO A 471 -9.34 10.01 -40.74
CA PRO A 471 -10.60 9.32 -40.43
C PRO A 471 -11.82 10.00 -41.03
N TYR A 472 -12.72 9.18 -41.56
CA TYR A 472 -14.05 9.58 -41.99
C TYR A 472 -15.05 9.06 -40.96
N PHE A 473 -15.88 9.95 -40.41
CA PHE A 473 -16.80 9.57 -39.35
C PHE A 473 -18.11 8.99 -39.91
N LEU A 474 -18.60 7.92 -39.28
CA LEU A 474 -19.88 7.30 -39.59
C LEU A 474 -20.99 7.92 -38.73
N ASN A 475 -22.21 7.93 -39.25
CA ASN A 475 -23.39 8.25 -38.45
C ASN A 475 -23.62 7.16 -37.38
N ALA A 476 -24.48 7.43 -36.40
CA ALA A 476 -24.82 6.49 -35.31
C ALA A 476 -25.31 5.12 -35.79
N ASP A 477 -25.89 5.05 -36.99
CA ASP A 477 -26.39 3.81 -37.61
C ASP A 477 -25.33 3.08 -38.46
N GLY A 478 -24.07 3.52 -38.42
CA GLY A 478 -22.97 2.96 -39.20
C GLY A 478 -22.99 3.34 -40.69
N THR A 479 -23.89 4.22 -41.12
CA THR A 479 -23.89 4.74 -42.50
C THR A 479 -22.82 5.82 -42.69
N PRO A 480 -22.30 6.04 -43.91
CA PRO A 480 -21.33 7.10 -44.17
C PRO A 480 -21.86 8.48 -43.77
N GLY A 481 -21.10 9.20 -42.93
CA GLY A 481 -21.44 10.54 -42.48
C GLY A 481 -21.10 11.62 -43.51
N ASN A 482 -21.54 12.85 -43.24
CA ASN A 482 -21.31 14.03 -44.07
C ASN A 482 -19.87 14.58 -43.97
N ASN A 483 -18.85 13.76 -44.14
CA ASN A 483 -17.44 14.13 -44.31
C ASN A 483 -16.87 15.17 -43.30
N SER A 484 -17.51 15.37 -42.14
CA SER A 484 -17.03 16.31 -41.11
C SER A 484 -15.92 15.64 -40.31
N THR A 485 -14.85 16.37 -40.03
CA THR A 485 -13.70 15.92 -39.23
C THR A 485 -14.00 15.88 -37.72
N SER A 486 -15.28 15.81 -37.35
CA SER A 486 -15.82 15.88 -35.99
C SER A 486 -17.28 15.43 -36.05
N GLN A 487 -17.62 14.34 -35.37
CA GLN A 487 -19.01 13.90 -35.15
C GLN A 487 -19.19 13.42 -33.70
N THR A 488 -20.46 13.31 -33.27
CA THR A 488 -20.90 13.04 -31.90
C THR A 488 -20.83 11.57 -31.49
N THR A 489 -20.46 10.65 -32.38
CA THR A 489 -20.71 9.21 -32.21
C THR A 489 -19.44 8.34 -32.14
N GLY A 490 -18.23 8.92 -32.10
CA GLY A 490 -16.96 8.20 -31.94
C GLY A 490 -16.62 7.12 -32.99
N LEU A 491 -17.51 6.87 -33.96
CA LEU A 491 -17.41 5.85 -35.01
C LEU A 491 -16.68 6.41 -36.23
N PHE A 492 -15.64 5.72 -36.66
CA PHE A 492 -14.80 6.19 -37.75
C PHE A 492 -14.37 5.05 -38.68
N VAL A 493 -13.98 5.44 -39.90
CA VAL A 493 -13.26 4.58 -40.83
C VAL A 493 -11.99 5.26 -41.29
N VAL A 494 -10.90 4.49 -41.37
CA VAL A 494 -9.62 4.94 -41.93
C VAL A 494 -9.22 4.00 -43.04
N TYR A 495 -8.84 4.56 -44.18
CA TYR A 495 -8.23 3.81 -45.26
C TYR A 495 -6.72 3.86 -45.10
N VAL A 496 -6.10 2.70 -44.97
CA VAL A 496 -4.66 2.55 -44.73
C VAL A 496 -4.01 1.93 -45.96
N GLU A 497 -2.88 2.47 -46.42
CA GLU A 497 -2.13 1.82 -47.51
C GLU A 497 -1.63 0.45 -47.07
N ILE A 498 -1.67 -0.55 -47.96
CA ILE A 498 -1.14 -1.89 -47.71
C ILE A 498 -0.41 -2.37 -48.95
N PRO A 499 0.85 -2.83 -48.83
CA PRO A 499 1.62 -3.32 -49.97
C PRO A 499 1.02 -4.57 -50.62
N GLN A 500 1.06 -4.61 -51.94
CA GLN A 500 0.68 -5.73 -52.80
C GLN A 500 1.89 -6.67 -53.03
N THR A 501 2.47 -7.20 -51.95
CA THR A 501 3.58 -8.16 -52.03
C THR A 501 3.08 -9.60 -51.94
N ALA A 502 3.76 -10.55 -52.61
CA ALA A 502 3.45 -11.98 -52.52
C ALA A 502 3.84 -12.61 -51.17
N ALA A 503 4.81 -12.02 -50.48
CA ALA A 503 5.07 -12.25 -49.06
C ALA A 503 4.23 -11.23 -48.29
N GLY A 504 3.22 -11.68 -47.52
CA GLY A 504 2.38 -10.79 -46.72
C GLY A 504 3.23 -9.95 -45.75
N TYR A 505 2.76 -8.75 -45.45
CA TYR A 505 3.18 -8.05 -44.24
C TYR A 505 2.17 -8.42 -43.15
N ASP A 506 2.65 -8.80 -41.98
CA ASP A 506 1.80 -9.48 -41.01
C ASP A 506 0.95 -8.52 -40.16
N GLN A 507 1.27 -7.22 -40.13
CA GLN A 507 0.67 -6.24 -39.21
C GLN A 507 0.56 -4.79 -39.74
N VAL A 508 -0.48 -4.07 -39.28
CA VAL A 508 -0.64 -2.60 -39.34
C VAL A 508 -0.79 -2.09 -37.89
N HIS A 509 -0.23 -0.94 -37.56
CA HIS A 509 -0.39 -0.31 -36.24
C HIS A 509 -1.21 0.98 -36.40
N ILE A 510 -2.24 1.17 -35.60
CA ILE A 510 -3.06 2.38 -35.64
C ILE A 510 -3.00 2.98 -34.26
N GLU A 511 -2.37 4.13 -34.09
CA GLU A 511 -2.20 4.74 -32.79
C GLU A 511 -3.11 5.96 -32.67
N LEU A 512 -3.89 6.07 -31.59
CA LEU A 512 -4.54 7.33 -31.23
C LEU A 512 -3.50 8.18 -30.49
N ALA A 513 -2.71 9.01 -31.16
CA ALA A 513 -1.74 9.83 -30.45
C ALA A 513 -2.47 10.82 -29.52
N ALA A 514 -2.20 10.77 -28.21
CA ALA A 514 -2.60 11.79 -27.27
C ALA A 514 -1.98 13.11 -27.71
N VAL A 515 -2.79 13.99 -28.30
CA VAL A 515 -2.39 15.37 -28.52
C VAL A 515 -2.80 16.10 -27.26
N THR A 516 -1.82 16.62 -26.53
CA THR A 516 -2.07 17.56 -25.43
C THR A 516 -2.98 18.66 -25.95
N GLY A 517 -4.20 18.73 -25.39
CA GLY A 517 -5.11 19.82 -25.73
C GLY A 517 -4.46 21.15 -25.37
N THR A 518 -4.96 22.25 -25.95
CA THR A 518 -4.55 23.62 -25.62
C THR A 518 -4.73 24.02 -24.14
N ALA A 519 -5.27 23.13 -23.30
CA ALA A 519 -5.50 23.31 -21.87
C ALA A 519 -4.64 22.41 -20.96
N GLY A 520 -3.66 21.66 -21.49
CA GLY A 520 -2.73 20.87 -20.65
C GLY A 520 -3.26 19.55 -20.08
N ASN A 521 -4.55 19.23 -20.26
CA ASN A 521 -5.10 17.95 -19.81
C ASN A 521 -4.97 16.88 -20.89
N GLU A 522 -4.33 15.76 -20.56
CA GLU A 522 -4.38 14.53 -21.37
C GLU A 522 -5.81 13.98 -21.36
N LYS A 523 -6.36 13.70 -22.56
CA LYS A 523 -7.66 13.04 -22.68
C LYS A 523 -7.43 11.54 -22.72
N TYR A 524 -7.99 10.83 -21.74
CA TYR A 524 -8.08 9.38 -21.77
C TYR A 524 -9.20 8.97 -22.72
N TYR A 525 -8.92 8.03 -23.61
CA TYR A 525 -9.90 7.39 -24.46
C TYR A 525 -9.96 5.92 -24.04
N GLY A 526 -11.14 5.44 -23.64
CA GLY A 526 -11.35 4.07 -23.18
C GLY A 526 -11.18 3.03 -24.31
N PRO A 527 -11.52 1.76 -24.06
CA PRO A 527 -11.25 0.67 -24.98
C PRO A 527 -11.85 0.92 -26.37
N THR A 528 -10.99 0.91 -27.39
CA THR A 528 -11.42 1.07 -28.79
C THR A 528 -11.74 -0.28 -29.43
N HIS A 529 -12.96 -0.44 -29.91
CA HIS A 529 -13.33 -1.62 -30.70
C HIS A 529 -12.97 -1.41 -32.17
N THR A 530 -12.17 -2.29 -32.76
CA THR A 530 -11.83 -2.21 -34.19
C THR A 530 -11.96 -3.52 -34.96
N ALA A 531 -12.20 -3.35 -36.25
CA ALA A 531 -12.21 -4.41 -37.23
C ALA A 531 -11.54 -3.93 -38.53
N ALA A 532 -10.66 -4.77 -39.10
CA ALA A 532 -9.98 -4.50 -40.35
C ALA A 532 -10.58 -5.32 -41.51
N TYR A 533 -10.76 -4.68 -42.67
CA TYR A 533 -11.40 -5.24 -43.86
C TYR A 533 -10.53 -5.07 -45.10
N ARG A 534 -10.44 -6.12 -45.93
CA ARG A 534 -9.46 -6.19 -47.04
C ARG A 534 -10.04 -6.67 -48.35
N SER A 535 -9.66 -6.04 -49.48
CA SER A 535 -9.99 -6.54 -50.82
C SER A 535 -8.86 -7.40 -51.44
N ALA A 536 -9.07 -8.72 -51.44
CA ALA A 536 -8.66 -9.69 -52.48
C ALA A 536 -7.19 -10.15 -52.72
N SER A 537 -6.20 -10.08 -51.80
CA SER A 537 -5.12 -11.13 -51.62
C SER A 537 -3.86 -10.63 -50.87
N THR A 538 -3.45 -11.24 -49.74
CA THR A 538 -2.31 -10.94 -48.80
C THR A 538 -2.63 -10.30 -47.42
N ALA A 539 -3.26 -11.07 -46.51
CA ALA A 539 -3.74 -10.68 -45.16
C ALA A 539 -2.89 -9.63 -44.40
N VAL A 540 -3.56 -8.70 -43.72
CA VAL A 540 -2.99 -7.88 -42.64
C VAL A 540 -3.76 -8.23 -41.38
N THR A 541 -3.02 -8.57 -40.33
CA THR A 541 -3.57 -9.34 -39.21
C THR A 541 -3.78 -8.48 -37.96
N TRP A 542 -3.33 -7.21 -37.95
CA TRP A 542 -3.33 -6.37 -36.74
C TRP A 542 -3.70 -4.93 -37.08
N ALA A 543 -4.52 -4.33 -36.26
CA ALA A 543 -4.59 -2.90 -35.99
C ALA A 543 -4.47 -2.78 -34.48
N ASP A 544 -3.23 -2.80 -33.98
CA ASP A 544 -2.97 -2.54 -32.57
C ASP A 544 -3.33 -1.07 -32.31
N LEU A 545 -4.37 -0.84 -31.50
CA LEU A 545 -4.79 0.48 -31.05
C LEU A 545 -4.43 0.61 -29.59
N ARG A 546 -3.34 1.32 -29.37
CA ARG A 546 -2.90 1.69 -28.04
C ARG A 546 -3.97 2.57 -27.39
N GLU A 547 -4.40 2.19 -26.19
CA GLU A 547 -4.91 3.19 -25.26
C GLU A 547 -3.79 4.22 -25.04
N THR A 548 -4.09 5.49 -25.28
CA THR A 548 -3.19 6.54 -24.81
C THR A 548 -3.60 6.98 -23.43
N GLY A 549 -2.75 6.62 -22.49
CA GLY A 549 -2.73 7.08 -21.12
C GLY A 549 -1.65 6.30 -20.42
N ILE A 550 -0.62 6.99 -19.94
CA ILE A 550 0.17 6.43 -18.83
C ILE A 550 -0.84 6.33 -17.68
N PRO A 551 -1.02 5.20 -16.98
CA PRO A 551 -1.66 5.22 -15.67
C PRO A 551 -0.95 6.32 -14.86
N PRO A 552 -1.66 7.23 -14.18
CA PRO A 552 -1.00 8.35 -13.50
C PRO A 552 -0.01 7.78 -12.48
N GLY A 553 1.28 7.84 -12.81
CA GLY A 553 2.33 7.24 -12.01
C GLY A 553 3.65 7.09 -12.75
N GLY A 554 4.54 8.06 -12.59
CA GLY A 554 5.98 7.79 -12.74
C GLY A 554 6.77 8.66 -13.71
N GLY A 555 6.45 9.94 -13.84
CA GLY A 555 7.45 10.94 -14.23
C GLY A 555 8.51 11.09 -13.13
N GLY A 556 9.37 10.08 -12.95
CA GLY A 556 10.43 10.04 -11.95
C GLY A 556 11.05 8.65 -11.91
N GLY A 557 12.20 8.48 -12.60
CA GLY A 557 12.87 7.19 -12.77
C GLY A 557 13.11 6.49 -11.44
N ASN A 558 12.67 5.23 -11.35
CA ASN A 558 12.90 4.26 -10.27
C ASN A 558 11.92 3.07 -10.37
N ILE A 559 12.07 2.25 -11.42
CA ILE A 559 11.21 1.07 -11.58
C ILE A 559 11.63 -0.05 -10.61
N SER A 560 10.75 -0.42 -9.69
CA SER A 560 10.93 -1.52 -8.74
C SER A 560 10.65 -2.87 -9.39
N PHE A 561 11.58 -3.83 -9.27
CA PHE A 561 11.31 -5.17 -9.78
C PHE A 561 10.13 -5.81 -9.05
N ASP A 562 10.14 -5.80 -7.72
CA ASP A 562 9.14 -6.50 -6.90
C ASP A 562 7.73 -5.89 -7.07
N GLY A 563 7.64 -4.57 -7.19
CA GLY A 563 6.36 -3.85 -7.26
C GLY A 563 5.82 -3.62 -8.67
N GLN A 564 6.68 -3.59 -9.70
CA GLN A 564 6.26 -3.15 -11.05
C GLN A 564 6.63 -4.16 -12.14
N ILE A 565 7.73 -4.92 -12.00
CA ILE A 565 8.15 -5.89 -13.02
C ILE A 565 7.60 -7.28 -12.74
N TYR A 566 7.73 -7.76 -11.50
CA TYR A 566 7.30 -9.08 -11.09
C TYR A 566 5.79 -9.33 -11.31
N PRO A 567 4.88 -8.36 -11.02
CA PRO A 567 3.45 -8.52 -11.30
C PRO A 567 3.14 -8.83 -12.77
N LEU A 568 3.95 -8.34 -13.72
CA LEU A 568 3.77 -8.64 -15.14
C LEU A 568 3.95 -10.13 -15.44
N PHE A 569 4.69 -10.88 -14.61
CA PHE A 569 4.94 -12.31 -14.82
C PHE A 569 3.86 -13.22 -14.24
N LEU A 570 2.96 -12.67 -13.41
CA LEU A 570 1.92 -13.43 -12.72
C LEU A 570 0.95 -14.11 -13.70
N PRO A 571 0.21 -15.13 -13.22
CA PRO A 571 -0.95 -15.67 -13.93
C PRO A 571 -1.94 -14.59 -14.40
N THR A 572 -2.65 -14.85 -15.50
CA THR A 572 -3.58 -13.88 -16.10
C THR A 572 -4.79 -13.57 -15.22
N ASP A 573 -5.23 -14.53 -14.40
CA ASP A 573 -6.26 -14.34 -13.38
C ASP A 573 -5.80 -13.46 -12.20
N GLN A 574 -4.48 -13.23 -12.08
CA GLN A 574 -3.87 -12.27 -11.15
C GLN A 574 -3.43 -10.97 -11.83
N GLY A 575 -3.86 -10.73 -13.08
CA GLY A 575 -3.56 -9.52 -13.84
C GLY A 575 -2.19 -9.48 -14.52
N GLY A 576 -1.43 -10.59 -14.54
CA GLY A 576 -0.16 -10.68 -15.26
C GLY A 576 -0.29 -11.23 -16.69
N TYR A 577 0.83 -11.42 -17.38
CA TYR A 577 0.90 -11.95 -18.77
C TYR A 577 0.96 -13.48 -18.84
N GLY A 578 0.81 -14.19 -17.71
CA GLY A 578 0.81 -15.66 -17.66
C GLY A 578 2.19 -16.30 -17.82
N CYS A 579 3.28 -15.54 -17.70
CA CYS A 579 4.64 -16.02 -17.92
C CYS A 579 5.00 -17.19 -16.99
N GLN A 580 4.53 -17.15 -15.73
CA GLN A 580 4.76 -18.20 -14.74
C GLN A 580 4.24 -19.58 -15.14
N GLY A 581 3.17 -19.66 -15.94
CA GLY A 581 2.58 -20.94 -16.34
C GLY A 581 3.54 -21.84 -17.12
N CYS A 582 4.49 -21.25 -17.85
CA CYS A 582 5.51 -21.99 -18.61
C CYS A 582 6.92 -21.89 -18.00
N HIS A 583 7.17 -20.86 -17.19
CA HIS A 583 8.45 -20.59 -16.53
C HIS A 583 8.41 -20.96 -15.05
N THR A 584 8.00 -22.20 -14.75
CA THR A 584 7.89 -22.72 -13.38
C THR A 584 8.78 -23.93 -13.16
N ASN A 585 9.31 -24.08 -11.93
CA ASN A 585 9.96 -25.29 -11.46
C ASN A 585 9.08 -26.11 -10.50
N GLN A 586 7.84 -25.69 -10.26
CA GLN A 586 6.91 -26.41 -9.40
C GLN A 586 6.61 -27.81 -9.96
N GLY A 587 6.42 -28.78 -9.06
CA GLY A 587 6.15 -30.17 -9.43
C GLY A 587 7.33 -30.90 -10.10
N GLY A 588 8.54 -30.35 -10.07
CA GLY A 588 9.71 -30.95 -10.71
C GLY A 588 9.80 -30.71 -12.22
N ALA A 589 8.98 -29.79 -12.75
CA ALA A 589 9.08 -29.35 -14.14
C ALA A 589 10.43 -28.65 -14.39
N THR A 590 11.02 -28.87 -15.56
CA THR A 590 12.17 -28.06 -16.00
C THR A 590 11.63 -26.75 -16.55
N PRO A 591 11.99 -25.58 -15.99
CA PRO A 591 11.47 -24.31 -16.48
C PRO A 591 11.87 -24.10 -17.95
N ALA A 592 10.94 -23.62 -18.79
CA ALA A 592 11.23 -23.33 -20.19
C ALA A 592 12.42 -22.35 -20.31
N GLY A 593 13.41 -22.69 -21.14
CA GLY A 593 14.63 -21.88 -21.29
C GLY A 593 15.50 -21.77 -20.03
N GLY A 594 15.24 -22.60 -19.00
CA GLY A 594 15.89 -22.53 -17.69
C GLY A 594 15.57 -21.25 -16.90
N LEU A 595 14.51 -20.53 -17.28
CA LEU A 595 14.05 -19.32 -16.62
C LEU A 595 12.93 -19.69 -15.65
N ASN A 596 13.11 -19.44 -14.36
CA ASN A 596 12.09 -19.64 -13.34
C ASN A 596 11.52 -18.29 -12.88
N LEU A 597 10.24 -18.06 -13.16
CA LEU A 597 9.51 -16.88 -12.73
C LEU A 597 8.51 -17.20 -11.60
N SER A 598 8.39 -18.47 -11.22
CA SER A 598 7.54 -18.94 -10.11
C SER A 598 8.29 -18.95 -8.78
N GLY A 599 7.55 -18.82 -7.66
CA GLY A 599 8.13 -18.85 -6.31
C GLY A 599 8.49 -17.49 -5.71
N GLY A 600 7.84 -16.40 -6.16
CA GLY A 600 8.04 -15.05 -5.64
C GLY A 600 9.05 -14.21 -6.42
N ALA A 601 9.10 -12.91 -6.09
CA ALA A 601 9.96 -11.93 -6.77
C ALA A 601 11.46 -12.25 -6.60
N ASP A 602 11.87 -12.80 -5.45
CA ASP A 602 13.25 -13.26 -5.21
C ASP A 602 13.74 -14.25 -6.26
N VAL A 603 12.94 -15.30 -6.50
CA VAL A 603 13.30 -16.40 -7.40
C VAL A 603 13.25 -15.95 -8.85
N ALA A 604 12.26 -15.12 -9.20
CA ALA A 604 12.16 -14.53 -10.52
C ALA A 604 13.33 -13.59 -10.82
N TYR A 605 13.69 -12.72 -9.87
CA TYR A 605 14.82 -11.81 -10.02
C TYR A 605 16.13 -12.58 -10.15
N GLN A 606 16.37 -13.61 -9.33
CA GLN A 606 17.58 -14.42 -9.44
C GLN A 606 17.74 -15.06 -10.83
N SER A 607 16.63 -15.44 -11.48
CA SER A 607 16.65 -15.99 -12.83
C SER A 607 16.87 -14.94 -13.93
N LEU A 608 16.76 -13.65 -13.58
CA LEU A 608 16.86 -12.48 -14.47
C LEU A 608 18.04 -11.55 -14.13
N ASP A 609 18.71 -11.75 -13.00
CA ASP A 609 19.76 -10.88 -12.49
C ASP A 609 20.86 -10.68 -13.55
N PRO A 610 21.12 -9.45 -14.02
CA PRO A 610 22.09 -9.19 -15.08
C PRO A 610 23.52 -9.60 -14.71
N ALA A 611 23.87 -9.68 -13.41
CA ALA A 611 25.18 -10.12 -12.96
C ALA A 611 25.42 -11.61 -13.26
N THR A 612 24.37 -12.43 -13.20
CA THR A 612 24.44 -13.88 -13.38
C THR A 612 23.89 -14.34 -14.74
N ASN A 613 22.98 -13.57 -15.33
CA ASN A 613 22.26 -13.89 -16.56
C ASN A 613 22.27 -12.72 -17.59
N PRO A 614 23.46 -12.23 -18.01
CA PRO A 614 23.59 -11.03 -18.85
C PRO A 614 22.98 -11.17 -20.25
N THR A 615 22.68 -12.40 -20.70
CA THR A 615 21.95 -12.63 -21.96
C THR A 615 20.44 -12.50 -21.81
N ARG A 616 19.91 -12.80 -20.61
CA ARG A 616 18.48 -12.63 -20.32
C ARG A 616 18.15 -11.17 -20.11
N VAL A 617 19.00 -10.48 -19.37
CA VAL A 617 18.92 -9.05 -19.09
C VAL A 617 20.28 -8.42 -19.38
N ASN A 618 20.37 -7.73 -20.52
CA ASN A 618 21.59 -7.09 -20.98
C ASN A 618 21.56 -5.60 -20.68
N VAL A 619 22.08 -5.20 -19.53
CA VAL A 619 22.14 -3.78 -19.12
C VAL A 619 23.02 -2.91 -20.02
N SER A 620 23.94 -3.50 -20.79
CA SER A 620 24.81 -2.75 -21.72
C SER A 620 24.15 -2.47 -23.07
N ASP A 621 23.15 -3.26 -23.42
CA ASP A 621 22.30 -3.09 -24.60
C ASP A 621 20.88 -3.57 -24.23
N PRO A 622 20.11 -2.75 -23.48
CA PRO A 622 18.84 -3.14 -22.89
C PRO A 622 17.87 -3.79 -23.88
N ALA A 623 17.74 -3.22 -25.07
CA ALA A 623 16.84 -3.71 -26.12
C ALA A 623 17.21 -5.10 -26.66
N SER A 624 18.46 -5.55 -26.49
CA SER A 624 18.92 -6.89 -26.89
C SER A 624 18.57 -8.00 -25.88
N SER A 625 18.08 -7.64 -24.69
CA SER A 625 17.74 -8.58 -23.62
C SER A 625 16.78 -9.67 -24.10
N LEU A 626 17.07 -10.95 -23.83
CA LEU A 626 16.15 -12.04 -24.20
C LEU A 626 14.80 -11.92 -23.48
N LEU A 627 14.78 -11.32 -22.28
CA LEU A 627 13.55 -10.99 -21.58
C LEU A 627 12.63 -10.12 -22.43
N LEU A 628 13.18 -9.17 -23.19
CA LEU A 628 12.44 -8.27 -24.10
C LEU A 628 12.18 -8.89 -25.47
N THR A 629 13.14 -9.62 -26.03
CA THR A 629 13.10 -10.06 -27.44
C THR A 629 12.41 -11.41 -27.66
N LYS A 630 12.36 -12.29 -26.65
CA LYS A 630 11.69 -13.61 -26.78
C LYS A 630 10.17 -13.53 -26.80
N PRO A 631 9.52 -12.72 -25.94
CA PRO A 631 8.06 -12.58 -25.95
C PRO A 631 7.57 -11.53 -26.96
N LEU A 632 8.47 -10.83 -27.66
CA LEU A 632 8.17 -9.80 -28.66
C LEU A 632 7.73 -10.40 -29.99
N TYR A 633 6.61 -9.94 -30.53
CA TYR A 633 6.19 -10.32 -31.87
C TYR A 633 7.07 -9.66 -32.98
N PRO A 634 7.39 -10.36 -34.09
CA PRO A 634 7.23 -11.79 -34.33
C PRO A 634 8.46 -12.57 -33.81
N ALA A 635 8.38 -13.14 -32.61
CA ALA A 635 9.43 -14.02 -32.11
C ALA A 635 9.45 -15.31 -32.92
N THR A 636 10.63 -15.72 -33.38
CA THR A 636 10.78 -16.94 -34.18
C THR A 636 10.76 -18.23 -33.36
N ASN A 637 10.85 -18.17 -32.02
CA ASN A 637 11.08 -19.34 -31.16
C ASN A 637 10.53 -19.17 -29.71
N HIS A 638 9.34 -18.58 -29.54
CA HIS A 638 8.65 -18.53 -28.24
C HIS A 638 7.16 -18.89 -28.45
N PRO A 639 6.55 -19.72 -27.59
CA PRO A 639 5.19 -20.25 -27.82
C PRO A 639 4.06 -19.23 -27.63
N ILE A 640 4.33 -18.14 -26.90
CA ILE A 640 3.38 -17.06 -26.62
C ILE A 640 4.01 -15.71 -26.96
N PHE A 641 3.21 -14.73 -27.39
CA PHE A 641 3.66 -13.35 -27.56
C PHE A 641 3.07 -12.52 -26.42
N ALA A 642 3.91 -12.05 -25.51
CA ALA A 642 3.45 -11.25 -24.37
C ALA A 642 3.26 -9.78 -24.77
N TRP A 643 4.01 -9.28 -25.76
CA TRP A 643 3.86 -7.93 -26.28
C TRP A 643 3.99 -7.87 -27.80
N GLY A 644 3.15 -7.01 -28.40
CA GLY A 644 2.99 -6.89 -29.85
C GLY A 644 4.10 -6.06 -30.52
N SER A 645 4.75 -5.15 -29.80
CA SER A 645 5.82 -4.30 -30.33
C SER A 645 6.76 -3.81 -29.24
N THR A 646 7.85 -3.15 -29.64
CA THR A 646 8.77 -2.48 -28.69
C THR A 646 8.14 -1.28 -28.01
N ASN A 647 6.92 -0.87 -28.35
CA ASN A 647 6.24 0.27 -27.73
C ASN A 647 5.11 -0.16 -26.78
N ASP A 648 4.95 -1.47 -26.57
CA ASP A 648 4.02 -2.01 -25.58
C ASP A 648 4.34 -1.44 -24.18
N PRO A 649 3.34 -1.03 -23.36
CA PRO A 649 3.58 -0.46 -22.04
C PRO A 649 4.41 -1.37 -21.13
N ALA A 650 4.18 -2.69 -21.14
CA ALA A 650 4.95 -3.64 -20.36
C ALA A 650 6.37 -3.81 -20.92
N TYR A 651 6.53 -3.79 -22.24
CA TYR A 651 7.85 -3.76 -22.88
C TYR A 651 8.64 -2.52 -22.44
N GLN A 652 8.02 -1.34 -22.48
CA GLN A 652 8.65 -0.07 -22.12
C GLN A 652 8.99 0.00 -20.63
N LEU A 653 8.12 -0.54 -19.77
CA LEU A 653 8.36 -0.65 -18.33
C LEU A 653 9.57 -1.53 -18.03
N ILE A 654 9.64 -2.72 -18.64
CA ILE A 654 10.79 -3.63 -18.52
C ILE A 654 12.04 -3.03 -19.14
N LEU A 655 11.94 -2.39 -20.32
CA LEU A 655 13.08 -1.74 -20.97
C LEU A 655 13.64 -0.62 -20.10
N THR A 656 12.78 0.19 -19.49
CA THR A 656 13.17 1.27 -18.59
C THR A 656 13.88 0.69 -17.36
N TRP A 657 13.31 -0.33 -16.73
CA TRP A 657 13.95 -1.05 -15.63
C TRP A 657 15.34 -1.58 -16.00
N ILE A 658 15.52 -2.21 -17.18
CA ILE A 658 16.83 -2.70 -17.63
C ILE A 658 17.79 -1.54 -17.90
N THR A 659 17.30 -0.45 -18.47
CA THR A 659 18.09 0.77 -18.75
C THR A 659 18.56 1.44 -17.46
N GLU A 660 17.76 1.33 -16.39
CA GLU A 660 18.10 1.77 -15.01
C GLU A 660 19.05 0.79 -14.29
N GLY A 661 19.59 -0.20 -14.99
CA GLY A 661 20.54 -1.18 -14.47
C GLY A 661 19.90 -2.49 -14.02
N ALA A 662 18.62 -2.70 -14.32
CA ALA A 662 17.83 -3.88 -13.94
C ALA A 662 17.94 -4.21 -12.46
N ASN A 663 18.01 -3.19 -11.61
CA ASN A 663 18.14 -3.38 -10.17
C ASN A 663 16.83 -3.93 -9.62
N ARG A 664 16.91 -4.91 -8.72
CA ARG A 664 15.70 -5.40 -8.03
C ARG A 664 14.94 -4.28 -7.34
N PHE A 665 15.70 -3.34 -6.81
CA PHE A 665 15.21 -2.21 -6.04
C PHE A 665 15.61 -0.92 -6.75
N ALA A 666 14.66 0.01 -6.88
CA ALA A 666 14.83 1.33 -7.45
C ALA A 666 16.11 2.07 -6.97
N ALA A 667 16.79 2.76 -7.89
CA ALA A 667 17.96 3.61 -7.63
C ALA A 667 17.58 4.91 -6.91
N GLY A 668 17.51 4.87 -5.57
CA GLY A 668 17.21 6.03 -4.73
C GLY A 668 16.13 5.78 -3.68
N ALA A 669 15.38 4.68 -3.80
CA ALA A 669 14.58 4.16 -2.69
C ALA A 669 15.56 3.65 -1.63
N ARG A 670 15.63 4.32 -0.47
CA ARG A 670 16.48 3.91 0.65
C ARG A 670 16.17 2.47 1.04
N VAL A 671 17.15 1.74 1.54
CA VAL A 671 16.94 0.38 2.03
C VAL A 671 16.14 0.44 3.33
N SER A 672 14.94 -0.12 3.28
CA SER A 672 14.03 -0.26 4.42
C SER A 672 14.55 -1.32 5.38
N PHE A 673 14.72 -0.96 6.65
CA PHE A 673 15.04 -1.97 7.64
C PHE A 673 13.86 -2.91 7.86
N VAL A 674 12.65 -2.38 8.01
CA VAL A 674 11.46 -3.16 8.35
C VAL A 674 11.02 -4.07 7.19
N ALA A 675 10.98 -3.54 5.97
CA ALA A 675 10.47 -4.26 4.81
C ALA A 675 11.54 -5.11 4.12
N GLN A 676 12.83 -4.78 4.25
CA GLN A 676 13.89 -5.45 3.47
C GLN A 676 14.94 -6.14 4.35
N ILE A 677 15.49 -5.48 5.37
CA ILE A 677 16.57 -6.07 6.19
C ILE A 677 16.03 -7.09 7.18
N LYS A 678 14.97 -6.75 7.93
CA LYS A 678 14.39 -7.64 8.95
C LYS A 678 13.90 -8.96 8.36
N PRO A 679 13.10 -9.00 7.26
CA PRO A 679 12.64 -10.27 6.70
C PRO A 679 13.82 -11.08 6.12
N MET A 680 14.79 -10.41 5.51
CA MET A 680 15.98 -11.07 4.98
C MET A 680 16.81 -11.73 6.10
N LEU A 681 16.97 -11.11 7.27
CA LEU A 681 17.69 -11.71 8.41
C LEU A 681 16.81 -12.70 9.20
N GLY A 682 15.53 -12.40 9.33
CA GLY A 682 14.58 -13.05 10.22
C GLY A 682 13.85 -14.26 9.62
N ASN A 683 13.61 -14.28 8.31
CA ASN A 683 12.87 -15.37 7.68
C ASN A 683 13.75 -16.60 7.45
N ALA A 684 13.13 -17.77 7.45
CA ALA A 684 13.79 -19.01 7.03
C ALA A 684 14.21 -18.95 5.55
N VAL A 685 15.22 -19.74 5.17
CA VAL A 685 15.73 -19.82 3.79
C VAL A 685 14.63 -20.18 2.78
N GLY A 686 13.67 -21.01 3.17
CA GLY A 686 12.53 -21.39 2.33
C GLY A 686 11.52 -20.28 2.06
N SER A 687 11.55 -19.20 2.85
CA SER A 687 10.64 -18.05 2.76
C SER A 687 11.34 -16.78 2.26
N GLY A 688 12.44 -16.93 1.52
CA GLY A 688 13.22 -15.83 0.96
C GLY A 688 14.24 -15.18 1.92
N GLY A 689 14.35 -15.65 3.17
CA GLY A 689 15.33 -15.14 4.14
C GLY A 689 16.69 -15.82 4.09
N ILE A 690 17.61 -15.40 4.96
CA ILE A 690 18.92 -16.02 5.18
C ILE A 690 18.87 -17.03 6.34
N GLY A 691 17.82 -16.98 7.17
CA GLY A 691 17.63 -17.88 8.31
C GLY A 691 18.51 -17.55 9.51
N CYS A 692 19.03 -16.33 9.64
CA CYS A 692 19.92 -15.95 10.74
C CYS A 692 19.23 -16.10 12.11
N SER A 693 17.95 -15.73 12.19
CA SER A 693 17.12 -15.84 13.41
C SER A 693 17.09 -17.25 14.03
N SER A 694 17.15 -18.31 13.21
CA SER A 694 17.11 -19.71 13.67
C SER A 694 18.27 -20.09 14.60
N CYS A 695 19.41 -19.40 14.48
CA CYS A 695 20.61 -19.63 15.28
C CYS A 695 20.91 -18.46 16.24
N HIS A 696 20.33 -17.29 15.99
CA HIS A 696 20.52 -16.06 16.76
C HIS A 696 19.24 -15.72 17.55
N THR A 697 18.84 -16.61 18.47
CA THR A 697 17.62 -16.49 19.30
C THR A 697 17.88 -15.95 20.72
N GLY A 698 19.06 -15.39 21.01
CA GLY A 698 19.41 -14.85 22.34
C GLY A 698 20.00 -15.84 23.36
N GLY A 699 20.25 -17.10 22.98
CA GLY A 699 20.70 -18.17 23.92
C GLY A 699 22.14 -18.67 23.81
N SER A 700 22.97 -18.15 22.88
CA SER A 700 24.34 -18.66 22.64
C SER A 700 25.44 -17.60 22.84
N ALA A 701 26.69 -18.03 22.96
CA ALA A 701 27.86 -17.28 23.44
C ALA A 701 28.26 -16.00 22.67
N ALA A 702 27.48 -15.54 21.68
CA ALA A 702 27.70 -14.31 20.91
C ALA A 702 26.63 -13.20 21.14
N SER A 703 25.68 -13.45 22.06
CA SER A 703 24.60 -12.52 22.50
C SER A 703 23.78 -11.83 21.41
N LEU A 704 23.79 -12.31 20.15
CA LEU A 704 23.02 -11.71 19.05
C LEU A 704 21.59 -12.23 19.04
N GLN A 705 20.60 -11.35 19.16
CA GLN A 705 19.18 -11.67 19.05
C GLN A 705 18.56 -11.11 17.75
N LEU A 706 18.07 -11.99 16.88
CA LEU A 706 17.45 -11.65 15.58
C LEU A 706 16.02 -12.20 15.44
N ASN A 707 15.41 -12.67 16.52
CA ASN A 707 14.04 -13.21 16.53
C ASN A 707 13.02 -12.27 17.21
N GLY A 708 13.39 -11.03 17.53
CA GLY A 708 12.50 -10.01 18.07
C GLY A 708 11.76 -9.22 16.98
N ASP A 709 11.00 -8.21 17.42
CA ASP A 709 10.41 -7.22 16.53
C ASP A 709 11.47 -6.40 15.76
N ALA A 710 11.02 -5.54 14.86
CA ALA A 710 11.93 -4.78 14.01
C ALA A 710 12.82 -3.83 14.84
N ALA A 711 12.26 -3.18 15.87
CA ALA A 711 13.01 -2.28 16.75
C ALA A 711 14.10 -3.02 17.55
N THR A 712 13.77 -4.17 18.10
CA THR A 712 14.69 -5.03 18.88
C THR A 712 15.83 -5.52 17.99
N MET A 713 15.52 -6.07 16.82
CA MET A 713 16.54 -6.52 15.87
C MET A 713 17.44 -5.36 15.42
N TYR A 714 16.86 -4.19 15.18
CA TYR A 714 17.62 -2.99 14.81
C TYR A 714 18.58 -2.56 15.92
N TYR A 715 18.09 -2.49 17.16
CA TYR A 715 18.89 -2.11 18.33
C TYR A 715 20.06 -3.08 18.55
N GLU A 716 19.80 -4.39 18.46
CA GLU A 716 20.80 -5.46 18.53
C GLU A 716 21.91 -5.31 17.49
N LEU A 717 21.54 -4.98 16.26
CA LEU A 717 22.47 -4.84 15.15
C LEU A 717 23.28 -3.53 15.20
N VAL A 718 22.65 -2.44 15.62
CA VAL A 718 23.22 -1.09 15.47
C VAL A 718 23.77 -0.54 16.77
N ASN A 719 23.18 -0.84 17.93
CA ASN A 719 23.50 -0.18 19.19
C ASN A 719 24.29 -1.06 20.15
N GLU A 720 24.12 -2.38 20.10
CA GLU A 720 24.90 -3.28 20.95
C GLU A 720 26.35 -3.43 20.45
N ALA A 721 27.27 -3.41 21.41
CA ALA A 721 28.65 -3.77 21.14
C ALA A 721 28.72 -5.26 20.78
N ALA A 722 29.45 -5.58 19.72
CA ALA A 722 29.66 -6.98 19.36
C ALA A 722 30.52 -7.66 20.43
N GLN A 723 30.02 -8.74 21.02
CA GLN A 723 30.84 -9.69 21.77
C GLN A 723 31.59 -10.59 20.77
N ASP A 724 32.57 -10.02 20.10
CA ASP A 724 33.35 -10.75 19.10
C ASP A 724 34.43 -11.62 19.76
N GLY A 725 34.15 -12.93 19.85
CA GLY A 725 35.13 -13.92 20.26
C GLY A 725 36.19 -14.26 19.20
N SER A 726 36.09 -13.70 17.98
CA SER A 726 36.92 -14.06 16.82
C SER A 726 38.22 -13.26 16.71
N GLY A 727 38.36 -12.14 17.44
CA GLY A 727 39.63 -11.41 17.58
C GLY A 727 39.90 -10.37 16.50
N THR A 728 38.88 -9.96 15.74
CA THR A 728 38.98 -8.91 14.70
C THR A 728 39.32 -7.52 15.27
N GLY A 729 39.07 -7.32 16.57
CA GLY A 729 39.18 -6.01 17.24
C GLY A 729 38.01 -5.06 16.95
N GLU A 730 37.00 -5.50 16.18
CA GLU A 730 35.82 -4.73 15.86
C GLU A 730 34.79 -4.79 16.99
N GLY A 731 34.46 -3.63 17.55
CA GLY A 731 33.56 -3.52 18.70
C GLY A 731 32.07 -3.48 18.36
N TYR A 732 31.68 -3.47 17.08
CA TYR A 732 30.30 -3.26 16.65
C TYR A 732 29.88 -4.22 15.55
N ARG A 733 28.62 -4.68 15.61
CA ARG A 733 28.04 -5.59 14.62
C ARG A 733 27.85 -4.88 13.26
N VAL A 734 27.45 -3.61 13.30
CA VAL A 734 27.51 -2.65 12.20
C VAL A 734 28.62 -1.64 12.47
N ASN A 735 29.65 -1.59 11.62
CA ASN A 735 30.76 -0.64 11.78
C ASN A 735 30.32 0.75 11.33
N LYS A 736 30.28 1.71 12.27
CA LYS A 736 29.86 3.11 12.05
C LYS A 736 31.00 4.04 11.59
N THR A 737 32.24 3.54 11.54
CA THR A 737 33.48 4.32 11.38
C THR A 737 34.13 4.12 10.02
N GLY A 738 33.46 4.54 8.94
CA GLY A 738 34.04 4.76 7.60
C GLY A 738 34.53 3.52 6.83
N ASP A 739 34.84 2.41 7.50
CA ASP A 739 35.25 1.14 6.91
C ASP A 739 34.10 0.13 7.04
N LEU A 740 33.03 0.39 6.29
CA LEU A 740 31.76 -0.32 6.39
C LEU A 740 31.90 -1.82 6.11
N GLU A 741 32.87 -2.20 5.28
CA GLU A 741 33.20 -3.59 4.93
C GLU A 741 33.69 -4.40 6.14
N ARG A 742 34.11 -3.74 7.22
CA ARG A 742 34.50 -4.39 8.48
C ARG A 742 33.33 -4.68 9.41
N SER A 743 32.10 -4.33 9.03
CA SER A 743 30.90 -4.70 9.79
C SER A 743 30.83 -6.21 9.97
N LEU A 744 30.77 -6.70 11.21
CA LEU A 744 30.68 -8.14 11.50
C LEU A 744 29.44 -8.79 10.89
N LEU A 745 28.37 -8.01 10.72
CA LEU A 745 27.15 -8.42 10.01
C LEU A 745 27.39 -8.79 8.53
N LEU A 746 28.43 -8.21 7.91
CA LEU A 746 28.83 -8.51 6.53
C LEU A 746 29.92 -9.58 6.48
N THR A 747 30.90 -9.50 7.38
CA THR A 747 32.13 -10.32 7.30
C THR A 747 31.94 -11.73 7.86
N ASN A 748 31.25 -11.90 8.99
CA ASN A 748 31.06 -13.22 9.60
C ASN A 748 30.29 -14.21 8.72
N PRO A 749 29.16 -13.83 8.09
CA PRO A 749 28.45 -14.72 7.16
C PRO A 749 29.08 -14.87 5.76
N LEU A 750 30.20 -14.18 5.47
CA LEU A 750 30.86 -14.22 4.16
C LEU A 750 31.77 -15.45 3.96
N LEU A 751 31.50 -16.22 2.92
CA LEU A 751 32.30 -17.37 2.50
C LEU A 751 33.72 -16.92 2.08
N GLY A 752 34.74 -17.62 2.58
CA GLY A 752 36.14 -17.29 2.30
C GLY A 752 36.76 -16.27 3.26
N ASN A 753 35.96 -15.65 4.15
CA ASN A 753 36.50 -14.90 5.28
C ASN A 753 37.13 -15.87 6.32
N ALA A 754 38.25 -15.46 6.92
CA ALA A 754 38.98 -16.21 7.94
C ALA A 754 38.19 -16.41 9.25
N GLU A 755 37.17 -15.59 9.49
CA GLU A 755 36.38 -15.66 10.73
C GLU A 755 35.51 -16.92 10.83
N ALA A 756 35.51 -17.52 12.01
CA ALA A 756 34.75 -18.74 12.29
C ALA A 756 33.26 -18.42 12.46
N HIS A 757 32.46 -18.75 11.45
CA HIS A 757 31.00 -18.74 11.54
C HIS A 757 30.46 -20.09 11.02
N PRO A 758 29.53 -20.75 11.75
CA PRO A 758 29.07 -22.09 11.40
C PRO A 758 28.31 -22.17 10.07
N GLN A 759 27.77 -21.03 9.61
CA GLN A 759 27.06 -20.90 8.35
C GLN A 759 27.63 -19.72 7.54
N LYS A 760 27.95 -19.91 6.26
CA LYS A 760 28.48 -18.83 5.41
C LYS A 760 27.51 -18.53 4.27
N PRO A 761 26.34 -17.92 4.57
CA PRO A 761 25.28 -17.78 3.59
C PRO A 761 25.62 -16.83 2.44
N PHE A 762 26.56 -15.89 2.62
CA PHE A 762 27.00 -15.01 1.53
C PHE A 762 28.12 -15.68 0.74
N ALA A 763 27.83 -16.04 -0.51
CA ALA A 763 28.79 -16.75 -1.35
C ALA A 763 30.00 -15.89 -1.74
N SER A 764 29.82 -14.56 -1.81
CA SER A 764 30.87 -13.57 -2.04
C SER A 764 30.36 -12.18 -1.66
N ALA A 765 31.22 -11.15 -1.71
CA ALA A 765 30.78 -9.76 -1.56
C ALA A 765 29.80 -9.35 -2.66
N ALA A 766 29.76 -10.03 -3.82
CA ALA A 766 28.77 -9.76 -4.87
C ALA A 766 27.41 -10.42 -4.61
N ASP A 767 27.21 -11.13 -3.49
CA ASP A 767 25.91 -11.71 -3.14
C ASP A 767 24.85 -10.60 -2.99
N PRO A 768 23.67 -10.69 -3.64
CA PRO A 768 22.67 -9.63 -3.58
C PRO A 768 22.21 -9.26 -2.17
N ARG A 769 22.22 -10.23 -1.24
CA ARG A 769 21.85 -10.01 0.17
C ARG A 769 22.97 -9.32 0.95
N TYR A 770 24.23 -9.65 0.62
CA TYR A 770 25.39 -8.90 1.11
C TYR A 770 25.32 -7.45 0.62
N GLN A 771 25.03 -7.24 -0.66
CA GLN A 771 24.92 -5.91 -1.26
C GLN A 771 23.77 -5.10 -0.67
N LEU A 772 22.63 -5.73 -0.35
CA LEU A 772 21.51 -5.09 0.33
C LEU A 772 21.87 -4.61 1.74
N LEU A 773 22.51 -5.46 2.56
CA LEU A 773 23.01 -5.07 3.88
C LEU A 773 24.09 -4.00 3.78
N TYR A 774 25.02 -4.15 2.85
CA TYR A 774 26.11 -3.19 2.63
C TYR A 774 25.54 -1.81 2.28
N ARG A 775 24.55 -1.76 1.39
CA ARG A 775 23.84 -0.55 1.02
C ARG A 775 23.08 0.07 2.19
N TRP A 776 22.34 -0.73 2.97
CA TRP A 776 21.67 -0.24 4.18
C TRP A 776 22.66 0.39 5.16
N ILE A 777 23.80 -0.26 5.41
CA ILE A 777 24.88 0.26 6.26
C ILE A 777 25.45 1.55 5.66
N GLN A 778 25.66 1.59 4.34
CA GLN A 778 26.17 2.76 3.61
C GLN A 778 25.22 3.97 3.66
N GLU A 779 23.91 3.72 3.66
CA GLU A 779 22.87 4.75 3.78
C GLU A 779 22.67 5.26 5.22
N GLY A 780 23.51 4.79 6.15
CA GLY A 780 23.52 5.17 7.55
C GLY A 780 22.65 4.29 8.42
N TYR A 781 22.42 3.03 8.01
CA TYR A 781 21.78 1.96 8.79
C TYR A 781 20.50 2.43 9.47
N ARG A 782 19.58 3.08 8.75
CA ARG A 782 18.40 3.71 9.34
C ARG A 782 17.31 2.69 9.66
N TYR A 783 16.60 2.90 10.77
CA TYR A 783 15.33 2.24 11.06
C TYR A 783 14.23 3.05 10.37
N ASP A 784 13.25 2.43 9.73
CA ASP A 784 12.15 3.09 9.03
C ASP A 784 10.75 2.72 9.55
N GLY A 785 10.66 1.84 10.56
CA GLY A 785 9.41 1.54 11.27
C GLY A 785 8.95 2.65 12.23
N TYR A 786 9.83 3.60 12.55
CA TYR A 786 9.55 4.64 13.53
C TYR A 786 8.40 5.57 13.13
N CYS A 787 8.15 5.75 11.83
CA CYS A 787 7.02 6.58 11.40
C CYS A 787 5.68 5.90 11.64
N GLU A 788 5.60 4.59 11.46
CA GLU A 788 4.41 3.81 11.79
C GLU A 788 4.17 3.84 13.31
N ASP A 789 5.22 3.60 14.09
CA ASP A 789 5.18 3.64 15.55
C ASP A 789 4.76 5.04 16.05
N TYR A 790 5.35 6.09 15.48
CA TYR A 790 5.00 7.48 15.76
C TYR A 790 3.53 7.78 15.44
N CYS A 791 3.08 7.48 14.23
CA CYS A 791 1.75 7.83 13.78
C CYS A 791 0.68 7.05 14.55
N THR A 792 0.91 5.78 14.81
CA THR A 792 0.03 4.96 15.66
C THR A 792 -0.02 5.51 17.09
N THR A 793 1.14 5.85 17.68
CA THR A 793 1.19 6.39 19.04
C THR A 793 0.47 7.74 19.12
N LEU A 794 0.69 8.60 18.14
CA LEU A 794 0.07 9.92 18.08
C LEU A 794 -1.46 9.82 17.91
N GLU A 795 -1.95 8.96 17.02
CA GLU A 795 -3.38 8.75 16.83
C GLU A 795 -4.05 8.10 18.05
N ALA A 796 -3.33 7.27 18.81
CA ALA A 796 -3.85 6.72 20.05
C ALA A 796 -4.00 7.81 21.13
N ASN A 797 -3.02 8.72 21.22
CA ASN A 797 -2.89 9.66 22.34
C ASN A 797 -3.39 11.08 22.05
N CYS A 798 -3.69 11.41 20.80
CA CYS A 798 -4.07 12.75 20.32
C CYS A 798 -5.25 12.71 19.34
N ASN A 799 -6.42 12.26 19.80
CA ASN A 799 -7.59 11.97 18.96
C ASN A 799 -8.92 12.59 19.43
N ASP A 800 -8.90 13.51 20.40
CA ASP A 800 -10.11 14.16 20.92
C ASP A 800 -10.72 15.24 19.99
N GLY A 801 -10.20 15.37 18.76
CA GLY A 801 -10.56 16.38 17.77
C GLY A 801 -9.94 17.76 18.01
N THR A 802 -9.62 18.12 19.26
CA THR A 802 -8.94 19.40 19.59
C THR A 802 -7.43 19.25 19.47
N HIS A 803 -6.91 18.09 19.82
CA HIS A 803 -5.51 17.73 19.82
C HIS A 803 -5.14 16.83 18.64
N THR A 804 -6.06 16.54 17.73
CA THR A 804 -5.77 15.80 16.49
C THR A 804 -4.79 16.59 15.63
N GLN A 805 -3.62 15.99 15.36
CA GLN A 805 -2.50 16.69 14.68
C GLN A 805 -2.44 16.45 13.17
N TYR A 806 -3.00 15.35 12.69
CA TYR A 806 -3.08 15.00 11.27
C TYR A 806 -4.51 14.64 10.90
N ALA A 807 -4.90 14.88 9.64
CA ALA A 807 -6.23 14.54 9.16
C ALA A 807 -6.43 13.01 9.09
N ASP A 808 -5.36 12.28 8.74
CA ASP A 808 -5.34 10.83 8.65
C ASP A 808 -3.92 10.25 8.82
N HIS A 809 -3.84 8.92 8.94
CA HIS A 809 -2.60 8.19 9.14
C HIS A 809 -1.60 8.39 7.99
N ALA A 810 -2.10 8.46 6.74
CA ALA A 810 -1.25 8.63 5.56
C ALA A 810 -0.55 10.00 5.55
N SER A 811 -1.27 11.06 5.92
CA SER A 811 -0.72 12.40 6.07
C SER A 811 0.27 12.49 7.24
N CYS A 812 0.06 11.73 8.32
CA CYS A 812 1.05 11.57 9.38
C CYS A 812 2.34 10.90 8.87
N LEU A 813 2.24 9.76 8.17
CA LEU A 813 3.41 9.03 7.66
C LEU A 813 4.22 9.87 6.68
N SER A 814 3.53 10.62 5.81
CA SER A 814 4.16 11.54 4.87
C SER A 814 4.96 12.64 5.60
N ALA A 815 4.36 13.26 6.61
CA ALA A 815 5.02 14.28 7.42
C ALA A 815 6.22 13.70 8.18
N CYS A 816 6.07 12.53 8.80
CA CYS A 816 7.14 11.86 9.52
C CYS A 816 8.33 11.51 8.62
N GLY A 817 8.08 11.04 7.39
CA GLY A 817 9.13 10.71 6.43
C GLY A 817 10.02 11.90 6.04
N ALA A 818 9.54 13.14 6.23
CA ALA A 818 10.30 14.37 6.00
C ALA A 818 11.12 14.82 7.22
N MET A 819 11.01 14.16 8.37
CA MET A 819 11.69 14.53 9.61
C MET A 819 13.06 13.85 9.73
N PRO A 820 14.08 14.54 10.27
CA PRO A 820 15.28 13.86 10.74
C PRO A 820 14.92 12.86 11.85
N TYR A 821 15.52 11.67 11.87
CA TYR A 821 15.15 10.63 12.83
C TYR A 821 15.42 11.03 14.30
N GLY A 822 16.62 11.53 14.60
CA GLY A 822 17.05 11.88 15.96
C GLY A 822 17.75 10.76 16.72
N ALA A 823 18.18 11.05 17.94
CA ALA A 823 18.64 10.05 18.89
C ALA A 823 17.47 9.61 19.78
N ALA A 824 17.46 8.33 20.18
CA ALA A 824 16.43 7.80 21.07
C ALA A 824 16.36 8.62 22.37
N GLY A 825 15.15 9.06 22.72
CA GLY A 825 14.91 9.92 23.90
C GLY A 825 15.24 11.39 23.69
N ASP A 826 15.51 11.83 22.45
CA ASP A 826 15.42 13.25 22.13
C ASP A 826 14.05 13.77 22.60
N ALA A 827 14.02 14.93 23.27
CA ALA A 827 12.78 15.54 23.77
C ALA A 827 12.66 17.02 23.40
N THR A 828 13.68 17.57 22.73
CA THR A 828 13.76 19.00 22.36
C THR A 828 14.40 19.26 20.98
N VAL A 829 14.80 18.20 20.28
CA VAL A 829 15.44 18.32 18.96
C VAL A 829 14.37 18.17 17.89
N ASP A 830 14.53 18.82 16.75
CA ASP A 830 13.58 18.71 15.63
C ASP A 830 13.70 17.37 14.91
N THR A 831 13.27 16.32 15.58
CA THR A 831 13.46 14.93 15.17
C THR A 831 12.18 14.12 15.36
N ALA A 832 12.07 13.02 14.62
CA ALA A 832 10.98 12.06 14.78
C ALA A 832 11.00 11.44 16.19
N GLU A 833 12.18 11.13 16.75
CA GLU A 833 12.33 10.62 18.13
C GLU A 833 11.79 11.61 19.18
N CYS A 834 12.02 12.92 19.01
CA CYS A 834 11.37 13.91 19.86
C CYS A 834 9.85 13.83 19.80
N ARG A 835 9.30 13.66 18.61
CA ARG A 835 7.86 13.63 18.41
C ARG A 835 7.25 12.32 18.90
N ILE A 836 7.98 11.21 18.80
CA ILE A 836 7.61 9.93 19.42
C ILE A 836 7.59 10.08 20.95
N PHE A 837 8.60 10.73 21.54
CA PHE A 837 8.63 10.99 22.98
C PHE A 837 7.40 11.78 23.43
N HIS A 838 7.07 12.88 22.74
CA HIS A 838 5.90 13.70 23.07
C HIS A 838 4.58 12.99 22.73
N ALA A 839 4.51 12.23 21.64
CA ALA A 839 3.32 11.43 21.30
C ALA A 839 3.04 10.39 22.38
N GLY A 840 4.07 9.71 22.89
CA GLY A 840 3.94 8.73 23.96
C GLY A 840 3.59 9.34 25.32
N ALA A 841 4.06 10.56 25.60
CA ALA A 841 3.71 11.30 26.81
C ALA A 841 2.32 11.95 26.75
N ALA A 842 1.76 12.09 25.54
CA ALA A 842 0.49 12.75 25.34
C ALA A 842 -0.69 11.94 25.89
N ASN A 843 -1.68 12.66 26.41
CA ASN A 843 -2.97 12.12 26.83
C ASN A 843 -4.07 13.13 26.47
N ASN A 844 -4.13 13.51 25.20
CA ASN A 844 -4.94 14.62 24.69
C ASN A 844 -4.65 15.95 25.44
N ASP A 845 -3.38 16.28 25.61
CA ASP A 845 -2.89 17.50 26.27
C ASP A 845 -1.88 18.26 25.39
N ASP A 846 -1.16 19.23 25.98
CA ASP A 846 -0.22 20.10 25.25
C ASP A 846 0.92 19.32 24.57
N HIS A 847 1.24 18.09 25.01
CA HIS A 847 2.25 17.25 24.35
C HIS A 847 1.83 16.87 22.93
N CYS A 848 0.52 16.83 22.63
CA CYS A 848 0.05 16.59 21.27
C CYS A 848 0.55 17.64 20.29
N PHE A 849 0.63 18.90 20.70
CA PHE A 849 1.16 19.97 19.85
C PHE A 849 2.68 19.87 19.63
N HIS A 850 3.40 19.33 20.62
CA HIS A 850 4.83 19.05 20.51
C HIS A 850 5.12 17.84 19.62
N ALA A 851 4.23 16.84 19.67
CA ALA A 851 4.30 15.64 18.87
C ALA A 851 3.86 15.89 17.43
N GLY A 852 2.86 16.76 17.20
CA GLY A 852 2.33 17.11 15.89
C GLY A 852 3.28 17.95 15.04
N PRO A 853 3.02 18.13 13.75
CA PRO A 853 4.01 18.50 12.74
C PRO A 853 4.76 19.81 13.05
N SER A 854 4.12 20.78 13.71
CA SER A 854 4.75 22.04 14.14
C SER A 854 5.86 21.89 15.19
N GLY A 855 5.90 20.76 15.91
CA GLY A 855 6.83 20.53 17.01
C GLY A 855 6.54 21.36 18.26
N GLY A 856 5.51 22.22 18.24
CA GLY A 856 5.08 23.06 19.35
C GLY A 856 6.15 24.00 19.91
N GLY A 857 7.23 24.25 19.16
CA GLY A 857 8.42 24.97 19.65
C GLY A 857 9.29 24.18 20.62
N ILE A 858 8.96 22.92 20.88
CA ILE A 858 9.71 22.00 21.73
C ILE A 858 10.55 21.05 20.87
N CYS A 859 9.93 20.32 19.93
CA CYS A 859 10.65 19.48 18.96
C CYS A 859 11.12 20.31 17.77
N GLY A 860 12.04 21.24 18.03
CA GLY A 860 12.53 22.21 17.06
C GLY A 860 11.97 23.62 17.24
N GLY A 861 12.58 24.59 16.56
CA GLY A 861 12.06 25.95 16.51
C GLY A 861 10.83 26.06 15.61
N TRP A 862 9.91 26.96 15.96
CA TRP A 862 8.71 27.26 15.16
C TRP A 862 9.04 27.52 13.68
N CYS A 863 10.14 28.23 13.42
CA CYS A 863 10.53 28.56 12.06
C CYS A 863 11.04 27.37 11.25
N ASP A 864 11.78 26.45 11.86
CA ASP A 864 12.28 25.26 11.16
C ASP A 864 11.12 24.34 10.76
N ALA A 865 10.16 24.14 11.66
CA ALA A 865 8.96 23.37 11.40
C ALA A 865 8.05 24.05 10.36
N LEU A 866 7.76 25.34 10.51
CA LEU A 866 6.96 26.12 9.56
C LEU A 866 7.56 26.07 8.16
N CYS A 867 8.86 26.31 8.02
CA CYS A 867 9.48 26.43 6.71
C CYS A 867 9.62 25.10 5.98
N ARG A 868 9.89 24.01 6.70
CA ARG A 868 9.87 22.67 6.11
C ARG A 868 8.46 22.29 5.64
N GLN A 869 7.43 22.53 6.46
CA GLN A 869 6.05 22.25 6.05
C GLN A 869 5.60 23.13 4.90
N THR A 870 5.95 24.41 4.89
CA THR A 870 5.54 25.32 3.81
C THR A 870 6.14 24.89 2.48
N GLN A 871 7.41 24.47 2.48
CA GLN A 871 8.06 23.95 1.28
C GLN A 871 7.50 22.60 0.82
N ALA A 872 6.95 21.80 1.74
CA ALA A 872 6.37 20.50 1.40
C ALA A 872 4.91 20.62 0.91
N SER A 873 4.10 21.46 1.56
CA SER A 873 2.66 21.55 1.35
C SER A 873 2.25 22.62 0.34
N CYS A 874 3.02 23.72 0.25
CA CYS A 874 2.72 24.85 -0.62
C CYS A 874 3.70 24.89 -1.78
N THR A 875 3.35 24.22 -2.88
CA THR A 875 4.19 24.06 -4.09
C THR A 875 3.50 24.62 -5.33
N GLY A 876 4.23 24.71 -6.45
CA GLY A 876 3.67 25.23 -7.71
C GLY A 876 3.26 26.70 -7.59
N ASP A 877 2.03 27.02 -8.00
CA ASP A 877 1.47 28.37 -7.94
C ASP A 877 1.18 28.83 -6.50
N ASP A 878 1.02 27.90 -5.55
CA ASP A 878 0.80 28.19 -4.13
C ASP A 878 2.11 28.35 -3.33
N ALA A 879 3.27 28.24 -3.99
CA ALA A 879 4.57 28.34 -3.34
C ALA A 879 4.81 29.72 -2.71
N GLN A 880 4.89 29.75 -1.38
CA GLN A 880 5.00 31.01 -0.63
C GLN A 880 6.43 31.57 -0.58
N PHE A 881 7.43 30.69 -0.60
CA PHE A 881 8.85 31.04 -0.53
C PHE A 881 9.65 30.26 -1.59
N ALA A 882 10.63 30.91 -2.22
CA ALA A 882 11.45 30.28 -3.26
C ALA A 882 12.40 29.21 -2.68
N THR A 883 12.92 29.44 -1.47
CA THR A 883 13.78 28.49 -0.76
C THR A 883 13.46 28.42 0.73
N THR A 884 13.89 27.34 1.39
CA THR A 884 13.81 27.22 2.86
C THR A 884 14.56 28.33 3.57
N ALA A 885 15.68 28.81 3.00
CA ALA A 885 16.46 29.91 3.59
C ALA A 885 15.68 31.22 3.60
N ASP A 886 14.96 31.53 2.51
CA ASP A 886 14.10 32.72 2.43
C ASP A 886 12.95 32.63 3.45
N CYS A 887 12.36 31.45 3.61
CA CYS A 887 11.35 31.24 4.64
C CYS A 887 11.89 31.44 6.06
N LEU A 888 13.07 30.89 6.37
CA LEU A 888 13.67 31.03 7.70
C LEU A 888 14.03 32.49 8.02
N ALA A 889 14.49 33.24 7.01
CA ALA A 889 14.78 34.67 7.15
C ALA A 889 13.51 35.47 7.46
N ALA A 890 12.44 35.26 6.69
CA ALA A 890 11.13 35.86 6.96
C ALA A 890 10.58 35.47 8.34
N CYS A 891 10.67 34.18 8.69
CA CYS A 891 10.16 33.69 9.96
C CYS A 891 10.88 34.25 11.19
N GLY A 892 12.17 34.57 11.07
CA GLY A 892 12.90 35.28 12.13
C GLY A 892 12.31 36.63 12.51
N GLY A 893 11.48 37.23 11.64
CA GLY A 893 10.72 38.46 11.90
C GLY A 893 9.35 38.24 12.56
N TYR A 894 8.82 37.02 12.60
CA TYR A 894 7.50 36.74 13.17
C TYR A 894 7.58 36.65 14.70
N PRO A 895 6.64 37.29 15.42
CA PRO A 895 6.47 37.06 16.85
C PRO A 895 6.23 35.57 17.15
N THR A 896 6.96 35.02 18.11
CA THR A 896 6.75 33.67 18.65
C THR A 896 5.91 33.69 19.93
N THR A 897 5.24 34.82 20.22
CA THR A 897 4.41 35.02 21.42
C THR A 897 3.00 34.44 21.29
N GLY A 898 2.66 33.84 20.15
CA GLY A 898 1.36 33.17 19.96
C GLY A 898 1.21 31.91 20.79
N THR A 899 -0.03 31.45 20.90
CA THR A 899 -0.36 30.13 21.45
C THR A 899 -0.44 29.09 20.34
N VAL A 900 -0.17 27.82 20.66
CA VAL A 900 -0.30 26.76 19.64
C VAL A 900 -1.75 26.64 19.21
N GLY A 901 -1.98 26.48 17.90
CA GLY A 901 -3.31 26.40 17.32
C GLY A 901 -3.99 27.75 17.08
N ASP A 902 -3.30 28.88 17.31
CA ASP A 902 -3.82 30.19 16.91
C ASP A 902 -4.20 30.17 15.43
N ALA A 903 -5.47 30.41 15.10
CA ALA A 903 -5.92 30.51 13.71
C ALA A 903 -5.92 31.96 13.19
N SER A 904 -5.40 32.90 13.98
CA SER A 904 -5.30 34.32 13.64
C SER A 904 -4.20 35.01 14.44
N GLY A 905 -3.79 36.20 14.00
CA GLY A 905 -2.75 36.99 14.66
C GLY A 905 -1.39 36.87 13.99
N ASP A 906 -0.55 37.90 14.12
CA ASP A 906 0.75 37.97 13.45
C ASP A 906 1.81 37.19 14.23
N THR A 907 1.74 35.86 14.18
CA THR A 907 2.65 34.97 14.91
C THR A 907 3.12 33.80 14.04
N ALA A 908 4.26 33.22 14.40
CA ALA A 908 4.73 31.99 13.76
C ALA A 908 3.73 30.84 13.98
N GLN A 909 3.09 30.78 15.15
CA GLN A 909 2.08 29.78 15.49
C GLN A 909 0.86 29.84 14.57
N CYS A 910 0.39 31.04 14.23
CA CYS A 910 -0.72 31.20 13.28
C CYS A 910 -0.38 30.65 11.89
N ARG A 911 0.81 30.98 11.41
CA ARG A 911 1.29 30.50 10.10
C ARG A 911 1.49 28.99 10.12
N SER A 912 1.96 28.43 11.24
CA SER A 912 2.07 26.99 11.45
C SER A 912 0.70 26.29 11.47
N TYR A 913 -0.36 26.93 11.96
CA TYR A 913 -1.72 26.39 11.86
C TYR A 913 -2.18 26.32 10.40
N HIS A 914 -1.98 27.39 9.64
CA HIS A 914 -2.44 27.42 8.25
C HIS A 914 -1.64 26.53 7.30
N VAL A 915 -0.33 26.35 7.51
CA VAL A 915 0.42 25.40 6.68
C VAL A 915 -0.01 23.95 6.94
N GLN A 916 -0.43 23.63 8.17
CA GLN A 916 -1.04 22.33 8.47
C GLN A 916 -2.38 22.18 7.76
N ALA A 917 -3.25 23.20 7.83
CA ALA A 917 -4.51 23.21 7.08
C ALA A 917 -4.28 23.11 5.56
N ALA A 918 -3.17 23.65 5.06
CA ALA A 918 -2.80 23.58 3.65
C ALA A 918 -2.49 22.16 3.15
N THR A 919 -2.21 21.20 4.04
CA THR A 919 -2.08 19.78 3.65
C THR A 919 -3.39 19.20 3.11
N ALA A 920 -4.53 19.74 3.54
CA ALA A 920 -5.86 19.33 3.08
C ALA A 920 -6.47 20.33 2.07
N ASP A 921 -6.14 21.62 2.18
CA ASP A 921 -6.68 22.68 1.33
C ASP A 921 -5.64 23.78 1.04
N ALA A 922 -5.08 23.75 -0.17
CA ALA A 922 -4.04 24.67 -0.62
C ALA A 922 -4.42 26.17 -0.49
N THR A 923 -5.70 26.52 -0.38
CA THR A 923 -6.12 27.92 -0.15
C THR A 923 -5.60 28.52 1.16
N HIS A 924 -5.14 27.69 2.10
CA HIS A 924 -4.47 28.14 3.31
C HIS A 924 -3.00 28.54 3.13
N CYS A 925 -2.38 28.27 1.97
CA CYS A 925 -0.97 28.59 1.73
C CYS A 925 -0.67 30.10 1.86
N ASP A 926 -1.54 30.98 1.37
CA ASP A 926 -1.33 32.42 1.46
C ASP A 926 -1.32 32.94 2.92
N HIS A 927 -2.00 32.23 3.82
CA HIS A 927 -2.04 32.56 5.24
C HIS A 927 -0.76 32.12 5.96
N ALA A 928 -0.13 31.04 5.48
CA ALA A 928 1.15 30.54 5.99
C ALA A 928 2.36 31.34 5.47
N GLY A 929 2.23 31.96 4.30
CA GLY A 929 3.30 32.70 3.62
C GLY A 929 3.66 34.04 4.25
N PHE A 930 4.56 34.79 3.61
CA PHE A 930 5.11 36.08 4.11
C PHE A 930 4.04 37.08 4.57
N SER A 931 2.98 37.23 3.79
CA SER A 931 1.99 38.30 3.98
C SER A 931 0.96 37.99 5.08
N GLY A 932 0.75 36.71 5.41
CA GLY A 932 -0.28 36.26 6.36
C GLY A 932 -1.71 36.44 5.89
N ALA A 933 -1.92 36.95 4.67
CA ALA A 933 -3.21 37.12 4.02
C ALA A 933 -4.29 37.85 4.83
N ASN A 934 -3.91 38.77 5.73
CA ASN A 934 -4.79 39.41 6.73
C ASN A 934 -5.37 38.47 7.81
N VAL A 935 -4.96 37.20 7.82
CA VAL A 935 -5.39 36.20 8.79
C VAL A 935 -4.34 36.08 9.88
N CYS A 936 -3.09 35.79 9.48
CA CYS A 936 -1.95 35.79 10.37
C CYS A 936 -1.28 37.15 10.45
N GLY A 937 -2.06 38.14 10.87
CA GLY A 937 -1.64 39.53 11.02
C GLY A 937 -2.41 40.47 10.10
N ALA A 938 -2.81 41.62 10.63
CA ALA A 938 -3.49 42.63 9.82
C ALA A 938 -2.51 43.20 8.77
N TRP A 939 -3.01 43.47 7.57
CA TRP A 939 -2.17 43.92 6.45
C TRP A 939 -1.20 45.05 6.80
N CYS A 940 -1.69 46.07 7.53
CA CYS A 940 -0.87 47.22 7.88
C CYS A 940 0.15 46.94 8.98
N ASP A 941 -0.13 45.99 9.88
CA ASP A 941 0.81 45.62 10.93
C ASP A 941 1.99 44.86 10.31
N VAL A 942 1.69 43.87 9.44
CA VAL A 942 2.68 43.11 8.68
C VAL A 942 3.50 44.06 7.79
N TYR A 943 2.84 44.88 6.98
CA TYR A 943 3.51 45.86 6.10
C TYR A 943 4.43 46.80 6.86
N CYS A 944 3.98 47.34 7.99
CA CYS A 944 4.76 48.32 8.74
C CYS A 944 5.90 47.73 9.55
N ARG A 945 5.76 46.49 10.04
CA ARG A 945 6.86 45.73 10.61
C ARG A 945 7.95 45.51 9.55
N ASP A 946 7.56 45.00 8.39
CA ASP A 946 8.49 44.55 7.36
C ASP A 946 9.19 45.71 6.66
N ILE A 947 8.49 46.79 6.33
CA ILE A 947 9.14 47.96 5.71
C ILE A 947 10.11 48.67 6.65
N GLN A 948 9.87 48.63 7.96
CA GLN A 948 10.81 49.18 8.95
C GLN A 948 12.00 48.25 9.18
N GLY A 949 11.81 46.93 9.03
CA GLY A 949 12.87 45.94 9.17
C GLY A 949 13.81 45.87 7.96
N TYR A 950 13.25 45.81 6.75
CA TYR A 950 14.02 45.61 5.52
C TYR A 950 14.54 46.92 4.92
N CYS A 951 13.74 47.97 4.96
CA CYS A 951 14.09 49.26 4.35
C CYS A 951 14.66 50.22 5.39
N THR A 952 15.97 50.11 5.65
CA THR A 952 16.68 50.92 6.64
C THR A 952 17.73 51.83 6.00
N GLY A 953 18.31 52.75 6.78
CA GLY A 953 19.38 53.62 6.31
C GLY A 953 18.94 54.55 5.16
N GLY A 954 19.64 54.50 4.03
CA GLY A 954 19.33 55.32 2.85
C GLY A 954 18.01 54.95 2.16
N ASP A 955 17.52 53.73 2.40
CA ASP A 955 16.32 53.19 1.78
C ASP A 955 15.09 53.28 2.71
N GLN A 956 15.21 53.93 3.87
CA GLN A 956 14.11 54.09 4.82
C GLN A 956 12.93 54.86 4.23
N GLN A 957 11.75 54.23 4.21
CA GLN A 957 10.54 54.80 3.61
C GLN A 957 9.67 55.59 4.60
N PHE A 958 9.75 55.29 5.90
CA PHE A 958 8.97 55.94 6.95
C PHE A 958 9.82 56.20 8.18
N ALA A 959 9.60 57.34 8.84
CA ALA A 959 10.36 57.74 10.02
C ALA A 959 10.14 56.78 11.22
N ASP A 960 8.93 56.26 11.38
CA ASP A 960 8.55 55.33 12.43
C ASP A 960 7.31 54.48 12.03
N ALA A 961 7.02 53.47 12.85
CA ALA A 961 5.90 52.55 12.63
C ALA A 961 4.53 53.26 12.67
N ALA A 962 4.36 54.30 13.48
CA ALA A 962 3.09 55.04 13.56
C ALA A 962 2.81 55.85 12.29
N THR A 963 3.86 56.47 11.72
CA THR A 963 3.82 57.16 10.43
C THR A 963 3.50 56.18 9.32
N CYS A 964 4.13 55.00 9.34
CA CYS A 964 3.81 53.92 8.40
C CYS A 964 2.35 53.47 8.51
N ALA A 965 1.84 53.19 9.72
CA ALA A 965 0.48 52.71 9.92
C ALA A 965 -0.55 53.73 9.43
N THR A 966 -0.29 55.01 9.66
CA THR A 966 -1.13 56.11 9.14
C THR A 966 -1.15 56.13 7.61
N ALA A 967 0.00 55.95 6.95
CA ALA A 967 0.07 55.87 5.50
C ALA A 967 -0.63 54.60 4.97
N CYS A 968 -0.43 53.47 5.64
CA CYS A 968 -1.02 52.20 5.25
C CYS A 968 -2.55 52.21 5.30
N GLY A 969 -3.15 52.88 6.29
CA GLY A 969 -4.60 53.05 6.35
C GLY A 969 -5.21 53.82 5.16
N GLY A 970 -4.36 54.45 4.33
CA GLY A 970 -4.76 55.09 3.07
C GLY A 970 -4.67 54.19 1.82
N TYR A 971 -4.05 53.01 1.91
CA TYR A 971 -3.94 52.07 0.79
C TYR A 971 -5.19 51.17 0.69
N ALA A 972 -5.55 50.78 -0.54
CA ALA A 972 -6.65 49.84 -0.72
C ALA A 972 -6.23 48.43 -0.25
N THR A 973 -7.14 47.72 0.41
CA THR A 973 -6.93 46.31 0.82
C THR A 973 -7.57 45.33 -0.16
N THR A 974 -7.95 45.80 -1.36
CA THR A 974 -8.68 45.02 -2.37
C THR A 974 -7.76 44.37 -3.42
N GLY A 975 -6.44 44.45 -3.24
CA GLY A 975 -5.48 43.75 -4.11
C GLY A 975 -5.43 42.25 -3.81
N ASN A 976 -4.87 41.49 -4.74
CA ASN A 976 -4.57 40.08 -4.53
C ASN A 976 -3.14 39.95 -3.97
N VAL A 977 -2.90 38.90 -3.18
CA VAL A 977 -1.54 38.51 -2.78
C VAL A 977 -0.73 38.22 -4.05
N GLY A 978 0.51 38.73 -4.12
CA GLY A 978 1.36 38.60 -5.31
C GLY A 978 1.19 39.69 -6.38
N ASP A 979 0.26 40.65 -6.21
CA ASP A 979 0.14 41.78 -7.13
C ASP A 979 1.47 42.56 -7.23
N LEU A 980 1.97 42.83 -8.43
CA LEU A 980 3.18 43.67 -8.65
C LEU A 980 2.84 45.11 -9.03
N THR A 981 1.56 45.43 -9.17
CA THR A 981 1.08 46.75 -9.57
C THR A 981 -0.23 47.10 -8.86
N GLY A 982 -0.56 48.40 -8.82
CA GLY A 982 -1.79 48.91 -8.23
C GLY A 982 -1.60 49.44 -6.80
N ASN A 983 -2.38 50.46 -6.42
CA ASN A 983 -2.23 51.15 -5.13
C ASN A 983 -2.88 50.39 -3.96
N THR A 984 -2.40 49.18 -3.72
CA THR A 984 -2.89 48.27 -2.68
C THR A 984 -1.81 47.96 -1.67
N VAL A 985 -2.19 47.53 -0.47
CA VAL A 985 -1.23 47.05 0.54
C VAL A 985 -0.57 45.75 0.09
N GLN A 986 -1.30 44.88 -0.63
CA GLN A 986 -0.78 43.63 -1.16
C GLN A 986 0.35 43.86 -2.18
N CYS A 987 0.20 44.84 -3.08
CA CYS A 987 1.27 45.21 -4.01
C CYS A 987 2.56 45.59 -3.29
N ARG A 988 2.41 46.37 -2.21
CA ARG A 988 3.54 46.87 -1.43
C ARG A 988 4.21 45.76 -0.63
N LEU A 989 3.42 44.82 -0.08
CA LEU A 989 3.93 43.63 0.60
C LEU A 989 4.72 42.73 -0.36
N GLU A 990 4.27 42.57 -1.60
CA GLU A 990 5.00 41.79 -2.61
C GLU A 990 6.34 42.44 -2.95
N HIS A 991 6.39 43.77 -3.10
CA HIS A 991 7.65 44.47 -3.25
C HIS A 991 8.55 44.36 -2.01
N LEU A 992 7.99 44.33 -0.79
CA LEU A 992 8.79 44.11 0.43
C LEU A 992 9.41 42.72 0.51
N LYS A 993 8.70 41.68 0.05
CA LYS A 993 9.24 40.33 -0.08
C LYS A 993 10.52 40.31 -0.92
N TYR A 994 10.57 41.07 -2.01
CA TYR A 994 11.80 41.22 -2.81
C TYR A 994 12.83 42.15 -2.16
N ALA A 995 12.39 43.14 -1.35
CA ALA A 995 13.27 44.09 -0.69
C ALA A 995 14.22 43.46 0.34
N GLU A 996 13.86 42.28 0.87
CA GLU A 996 14.72 41.48 1.74
C GLU A 996 16.04 41.11 1.04
N ALA A 997 15.99 40.74 -0.24
CA ALA A 997 17.16 40.39 -1.04
C ALA A 997 17.73 41.58 -1.83
N ASP A 998 16.90 42.57 -2.19
CA ASP A 998 17.29 43.73 -3.01
C ASP A 998 16.59 45.02 -2.54
N ALA A 999 17.33 45.85 -1.80
CA ALA A 999 16.84 47.11 -1.25
C ALA A 999 16.29 48.10 -2.31
N THR A 1000 16.58 47.92 -3.61
CA THR A 1000 15.96 48.76 -4.65
C THR A 1000 14.44 48.64 -4.70
N HIS A 1001 13.89 47.55 -4.17
CA HIS A 1001 12.45 47.37 -4.04
C HIS A 1001 11.79 48.23 -2.94
N CYS A 1002 12.57 48.81 -2.02
CA CYS A 1002 12.05 49.70 -0.98
C CYS A 1002 11.33 50.92 -1.55
N ALA A 1003 11.85 51.49 -2.65
CA ALA A 1003 11.21 52.63 -3.32
C ALA A 1003 9.86 52.27 -3.98
N HIS A 1004 9.62 51.00 -4.29
CA HIS A 1004 8.35 50.52 -4.81
C HIS A 1004 7.32 50.28 -3.70
N ALA A 1005 7.77 49.91 -2.49
CA ALA A 1005 6.88 49.64 -1.37
C ALA A 1005 6.47 50.90 -0.57
N GLY A 1006 7.26 51.97 -0.59
CA GLY A 1006 7.02 53.20 0.20
C GLY A 1006 5.87 54.09 -0.28
N GLN A 1007 5.43 55.06 0.54
CA GLN A 1007 4.23 55.89 0.28
C GLN A 1007 4.18 56.56 -1.09
N ALA A 1008 5.32 57.02 -1.60
CA ALA A 1008 5.44 57.67 -2.89
C ALA A 1008 5.82 56.72 -4.03
N SER A 1009 5.60 55.39 -3.84
CA SER A 1009 5.91 54.25 -4.72
C SER A 1009 6.24 54.65 -6.14
N THR A 1010 7.33 54.16 -6.76
CA THR A 1010 7.68 54.53 -8.14
C THR A 1010 6.48 54.45 -9.10
N ALA A 1011 6.33 55.43 -9.98
CA ALA A 1011 5.20 55.50 -10.91
C ALA A 1011 5.09 54.22 -11.76
N GLY A 1012 3.90 53.62 -11.81
CA GLY A 1012 3.62 52.38 -12.53
C GLY A 1012 3.84 51.09 -11.75
N THR A 1013 4.30 51.16 -10.49
CA THR A 1013 4.28 50.02 -9.54
C THR A 1013 3.05 50.10 -8.64
N CYS A 1014 3.17 50.48 -7.38
CA CYS A 1014 2.04 50.53 -6.44
C CYS A 1014 1.44 51.95 -6.27
N GLN A 1015 1.13 52.64 -7.37
CA GLN A 1015 0.57 54.01 -7.38
C GLN A 1015 -0.90 54.08 -7.74
#